data_AF-A0A1Y5XD84-F1
#
_entry.id   AF-A0A1Y5XD84-F1
#
_cell.length_a   1.000
_cell.length_b   1.000
_cell.length_c   1.000
_cell.angle_alpha   90.00
_cell.angle_beta   90.00
_cell.angle_gamma   90.00
#
_symmetry.space_group_name_H-M   'P 1'
#
loop_
_entity.id
_entity.type
_entity.pdbx_description
1 polymer ?
#
loop_
_entity_poly.entity_id
_entity_poly.type
_entity_poly.pdbx_seq_one_letter_code
_entity_poly.pdbx_strand_id
1 'polypeptide(L)'
;MHKRILSQAAVFAVLASGVSVLPAGAEPSGRPEVPRTVTLITGDKVTVTKKGNTWDARIEPAKRMGERVGFVKSVSAAGVTVIPSSVIPEIQSGKLDRALFDVTRLIELGYDDAHTSDIPLLVESPRPQALGTVTRNVPLARMSAVTTPKSQATDALAKSGKIWLNGKLFPALDVSVPQVGAPAAWQAGHTGAGTRVAVLDTGYDAKHPDLAGIVKGEKDFTGEGSTDVIGHGTHVVSTVAGRGGRYTGVAKGADLLIGKVCGTGGCPFDAILEGMQWAADSGAEVVNMSLGGDPSDGTDPVETALNRISAEKGILFVVAAGNHGPGLKVSSPAAADAALAVASVSKQDTYSEFSQTGPRLNDYAVKPDISAPGEDIVAARAEGTLANNAVGEHHARISGTSMASPHVAGAAAILAAQHPDWTGQQIKAALMGSAQPIDATIYQQGAGRLDITKAVQQKVIPSAGSLSLGFVKWPYTQPVASKQITYNNTGATPVSLKLTTDVPAFVLSTGEITVPAGGEASVTVMFDHAKAPVGVYGGRLVAQGSDVTVQTPVGAYKEPESYDLTTKFIDRDGKETQGGAGKASLVSLETGIDNPDMMMNNSTVRLPAGRYALIGSVTTPIPGHYLPSSTSLAEPTIDLRGNTVVTLDARRGKKVSVRTDEPDARLVSGTAGLSVDIHGRSVGYFSLASEEDYAVPVAGNHPHFTYFDRLKLERPAVRLTVEQPESFEIPVEWVSNTSPLPVGTRSLSAVDVGRATPEEIAAHDLKGKLAVFTTAGEDYDDKVTALAEAGAVAALFHFAEGPIVPIRPQSAIPVAATVRPEGARLAKLGSASVTLTGLPTSPYAYELAFPSYGTIPVNLDYQARSRDVATVQTVYRGDGVGSLTAQAIDGSRVLEGWMETRQVPLPLARTEYYSPMTWQTSLTPAAGPRTQLFGVRTLRAGEKATADWNKAVFGPGITGPATQYGPSPALVSRTGDTIEATLPLFSDSAGHSGFPLPEDTGDTVLSSGGKEIGRSAIPGHGTFAVPAGAADYRLTSEVTRTLTSAKVSAEWTFHSEHSTTTIPLPLLAIGFDPKLDMANHAPAGALFSVPVRVDRQPGTQGKAEPRKVEASFDDGKTWQPLPLLRVGESWWTIVKNPSSGFVSLRANASDTSGNTVAQTIIRAYRVK
;
A
#
# COMPACT_ATOMS: atom_id res chain seq x y z
N MET A 1 -34.80 -41.61 20.38
CA MET A 1 -35.30 -42.72 19.55
C MET A 1 -36.71 -42.41 19.03
N HIS A 2 -36.87 -42.16 17.73
CA HIS A 2 -38.09 -42.38 16.90
C HIS A 2 -37.57 -42.35 15.44
N LYS A 3 -37.83 -43.37 14.60
CA LYS A 3 -38.96 -43.51 13.65
C LYS A 3 -38.98 -42.37 12.58
N ARG A 4 -39.10 -42.62 11.26
CA ARG A 4 -39.42 -43.88 10.53
C ARG A 4 -39.24 -43.70 8.98
N ILE A 5 -38.89 -44.77 8.23
CA ILE A 5 -39.56 -45.34 7.00
C ILE A 5 -39.85 -44.40 5.79
N LEU A 6 -39.66 -44.76 4.48
CA LEU A 6 -39.05 -45.92 3.78
C LEU A 6 -38.93 -45.64 2.23
N SER A 7 -38.15 -46.47 1.52
CA SER A 7 -38.31 -46.98 0.13
C SER A 7 -38.69 -46.12 -1.12
N GLN A 8 -37.76 -46.13 -2.07
CA GLN A 8 -37.86 -46.62 -3.48
C GLN A 8 -38.73 -45.93 -4.58
N ALA A 9 -37.98 -45.45 -5.59
CA ALA A 9 -38.06 -45.82 -7.02
C ALA A 9 -39.01 -45.11 -8.03
N ALA A 10 -38.37 -44.67 -9.15
CA ALA A 10 -38.86 -44.63 -10.55
C ALA A 10 -39.97 -43.60 -10.93
N VAL A 11 -40.08 -43.05 -12.16
CA VAL A 11 -39.22 -43.01 -13.38
C VAL A 11 -39.71 -41.88 -14.35
N PHE A 12 -38.87 -41.46 -15.31
CA PHE A 12 -39.14 -40.64 -16.53
C PHE A 12 -39.58 -39.15 -16.45
N ALA A 13 -38.61 -38.28 -16.79
CA ALA A 13 -38.62 -37.19 -17.79
C ALA A 13 -39.85 -36.31 -18.10
N VAL A 14 -39.57 -34.98 -18.17
CA VAL A 14 -40.15 -34.04 -19.16
C VAL A 14 -39.00 -33.22 -19.78
N LEU A 15 -39.05 -32.99 -21.09
CA LEU A 15 -38.15 -32.09 -21.81
C LEU A 15 -38.69 -30.64 -21.76
N ALA A 16 -37.85 -29.69 -21.37
CA ALA A 16 -38.12 -28.26 -21.52
C ALA A 16 -36.82 -27.53 -21.91
N SER A 17 -36.72 -27.07 -23.15
CA SER A 17 -35.59 -26.30 -23.65
C SER A 17 -35.67 -24.85 -23.17
N GLY A 18 -34.82 -24.47 -22.22
CA GLY A 18 -34.63 -23.09 -21.76
C GLY A 18 -33.19 -22.63 -22.00
N VAL A 19 -33.01 -21.44 -22.57
CA VAL A 19 -31.69 -20.84 -22.79
C VAL A 19 -31.16 -20.30 -21.46
N SER A 20 -30.34 -21.10 -20.78
CA SER A 20 -29.62 -20.65 -19.59
C SER A 20 -28.46 -19.73 -19.99
N VAL A 21 -28.63 -18.43 -19.76
CA VAL A 21 -27.52 -17.47 -19.84
C VAL A 21 -26.44 -17.89 -18.85
N LEU A 22 -25.20 -18.01 -19.32
CA LEU A 22 -24.06 -18.31 -18.46
C LEU A 22 -23.87 -17.16 -17.45
N PRO A 23 -23.76 -17.44 -16.13
CA PRO A 23 -23.26 -16.43 -15.21
C PRO A 23 -21.83 -16.06 -15.62
N ALA A 24 -21.51 -14.76 -15.60
CA ALA A 24 -20.17 -14.29 -15.95
C ALA A 24 -19.11 -14.97 -15.08
N GLY A 25 -18.04 -15.45 -15.70
CA GLY A 25 -16.94 -16.10 -14.99
C GLY A 25 -16.24 -15.11 -14.06
N ALA A 26 -16.05 -15.49 -12.80
CA ALA A 26 -15.21 -14.73 -11.89
C ALA A 26 -13.76 -14.77 -12.37
N GLU A 27 -13.07 -13.63 -12.33
CA GLU A 27 -11.67 -13.51 -12.76
C GLU A 27 -10.73 -14.38 -11.90
N PRO A 28 -9.67 -14.97 -12.49
CA PRO A 28 -8.68 -15.73 -11.74
C PRO A 28 -7.88 -14.83 -10.81
N SER A 29 -7.79 -15.20 -9.52
CA SER A 29 -7.05 -14.45 -8.50
C SER A 29 -5.57 -14.32 -8.85
N GLY A 30 -5.07 -13.07 -8.92
CA GLY A 30 -3.70 -12.77 -9.33
C GLY A 30 -2.59 -13.19 -8.36
N ARG A 31 -1.35 -13.17 -8.88
CA ARG A 31 -0.10 -13.52 -8.20
C ARG A 31 0.07 -12.86 -6.81
N PRO A 32 0.85 -13.47 -5.90
CA PRO A 32 1.53 -12.73 -4.84
C PRO A 32 2.56 -11.76 -5.46
N GLU A 33 2.55 -10.49 -5.06
CA GLU A 33 3.56 -9.52 -5.50
C GLU A 33 4.83 -9.54 -4.64
N VAL A 34 5.95 -9.09 -5.21
CA VAL A 34 7.21 -8.90 -4.46
C VAL A 34 6.99 -7.80 -3.40
N PRO A 35 7.41 -8.00 -2.13
CA PRO A 35 7.24 -6.98 -1.10
C PRO A 35 7.90 -5.65 -1.46
N ARG A 36 7.17 -4.55 -1.26
CA ARG A 36 7.60 -3.17 -1.55
C ARG A 36 7.63 -2.34 -0.28
N THR A 37 8.67 -1.56 -0.05
CA THR A 37 8.86 -0.77 1.19
C THR A 37 8.91 0.73 0.92
N VAL A 38 8.11 1.51 1.65
CA VAL A 38 8.09 2.98 1.58
C VAL A 38 8.49 3.56 2.93
N THR A 39 9.50 4.43 2.96
CA THR A 39 9.74 5.36 4.09
C THR A 39 8.79 6.56 3.99
N LEU A 40 7.92 6.72 4.98
CA LEU A 40 6.95 7.82 5.10
C LEU A 40 7.63 9.14 5.53
N ILE A 41 6.92 10.27 5.43
CA ILE A 41 7.43 11.59 5.89
C ILE A 41 7.75 11.64 7.40
N THR A 42 7.19 10.72 8.18
CA THR A 42 7.54 10.55 9.60
C THR A 42 8.85 9.79 9.83
N GLY A 43 9.40 9.15 8.80
CA GLY A 43 10.53 8.21 8.88
C GLY A 43 10.13 6.77 9.19
N ASP A 44 8.85 6.48 9.43
CA ASP A 44 8.38 5.09 9.58
C ASP A 44 8.41 4.39 8.23
N LYS A 45 8.79 3.11 8.21
CA LYS A 45 8.78 2.29 7.00
C LYS A 45 7.53 1.42 6.94
N VAL A 46 6.97 1.22 5.76
CA VAL A 46 5.88 0.28 5.55
C VAL A 46 6.21 -0.63 4.38
N THR A 47 6.30 -1.92 4.67
CA THR A 47 6.45 -2.98 3.67
C THR A 47 5.09 -3.61 3.39
N VAL A 48 4.60 -3.50 2.16
CA VAL A 48 3.33 -4.09 1.72
C VAL A 48 3.54 -5.29 0.80
N THR A 49 2.55 -6.15 0.71
CA THR A 49 2.57 -7.34 -0.15
C THR A 49 1.15 -7.69 -0.59
N LYS A 50 0.89 -7.67 -1.90
CA LYS A 50 -0.42 -8.01 -2.47
C LYS A 50 -0.57 -9.53 -2.58
N LYS A 51 -1.79 -10.04 -2.34
CA LYS A 51 -2.15 -11.46 -2.34
C LYS A 51 -3.51 -11.61 -3.05
N GLY A 52 -3.51 -11.69 -4.37
CA GLY A 52 -4.75 -11.61 -5.16
C GLY A 52 -5.45 -10.26 -4.93
N ASN A 53 -6.70 -10.29 -4.46
CA ASN A 53 -7.51 -9.09 -4.23
C ASN A 53 -7.44 -8.54 -2.79
N THR A 54 -6.50 -9.00 -1.97
CA THR A 54 -6.22 -8.39 -0.65
C THR A 54 -4.75 -7.99 -0.55
N TRP A 55 -4.48 -7.02 0.32
CA TRP A 55 -3.12 -6.60 0.65
C TRP A 55 -2.74 -7.05 2.06
N ASP A 56 -1.44 -7.11 2.31
CA ASP A 56 -0.86 -7.18 3.64
C ASP A 56 0.14 -6.03 3.82
N ALA A 57 0.39 -5.64 5.06
CA ALA A 57 1.20 -4.48 5.40
C ALA A 57 1.88 -4.65 6.77
N ARG A 58 3.22 -4.69 6.75
CA ARG A 58 4.06 -4.63 7.95
C ARG A 58 4.64 -3.22 8.08
N ILE A 59 4.38 -2.59 9.21
CA ILE A 59 4.98 -1.31 9.59
C ILE A 59 6.28 -1.63 10.33
N GLU A 60 7.38 -0.94 10.02
CA GLU A 60 8.60 -0.86 10.83
C GLU A 60 8.70 0.59 11.34
N PRO A 61 8.36 0.86 12.61
CA PRO A 61 8.39 2.21 13.16
C PRO A 61 9.79 2.80 13.12
N ALA A 62 9.88 4.12 12.89
CA ALA A 62 11.15 4.82 13.03
C ALA A 62 11.65 4.67 14.48
N LYS A 63 12.97 4.53 14.67
CA LYS A 63 13.56 4.44 16.01
C LYS A 63 13.47 5.79 16.73
N ARG A 64 12.38 5.98 17.48
CA ARG A 64 12.11 7.14 18.35
C ARG A 64 12.16 6.67 19.80
N MET A 65 13.21 7.03 20.55
CA MET A 65 13.30 6.66 21.96
C MET A 65 12.25 7.40 22.79
N GLY A 66 11.29 6.67 23.35
CA GLY A 66 10.33 7.18 24.32
C GLY A 66 9.04 7.80 23.76
N GLU A 67 8.78 7.73 22.45
CA GLU A 67 7.45 7.99 21.88
C GLU A 67 6.63 6.70 21.82
N ARG A 68 5.35 6.74 22.19
CA ARG A 68 4.42 5.61 21.95
C ARG A 68 3.75 5.77 20.58
N VAL A 69 4.44 5.28 19.57
CA VAL A 69 3.97 5.30 18.17
C VAL A 69 2.85 4.26 17.98
N GLY A 70 1.59 4.70 18.07
CA GLY A 70 0.43 3.96 17.56
C GLY A 70 0.21 4.25 16.07
N PHE A 71 -0.51 3.37 15.37
CA PHE A 71 -0.79 3.52 13.92
C PHE A 71 -2.24 3.19 13.58
N VAL A 72 -2.79 3.91 12.60
CA VAL A 72 -3.95 3.46 11.82
C VAL A 72 -3.42 2.61 10.66
N LYS A 73 -3.94 1.40 10.50
CA LYS A 73 -3.71 0.55 9.33
C LYS A 73 -5.06 0.24 8.69
N SER A 74 -5.30 0.81 7.51
CA SER A 74 -6.44 0.42 6.66
C SER A 74 -5.95 -0.47 5.53
N VAL A 75 -6.66 -1.57 5.31
CA VAL A 75 -6.34 -2.60 4.30
C VAL A 75 -7.62 -2.99 3.60
N SER A 76 -7.67 -2.77 2.29
CA SER A 76 -8.79 -3.16 1.44
C SER A 76 -8.29 -3.66 0.09
N ALA A 77 -9.19 -4.08 -0.80
CA ALA A 77 -8.80 -4.42 -2.18
C ALA A 77 -8.17 -3.23 -2.95
N ALA A 78 -8.52 -1.99 -2.57
CA ALA A 78 -8.03 -0.78 -3.21
C ALA A 78 -6.58 -0.41 -2.80
N GLY A 79 -6.06 -0.94 -1.70
CA GLY A 79 -4.70 -0.62 -1.24
C GLY A 79 -4.49 -0.65 0.27
N VAL A 80 -3.39 -0.05 0.67
CA VAL A 80 -2.91 0.08 2.05
C VAL A 80 -2.65 1.56 2.39
N THR A 81 -3.34 2.07 3.40
CA THR A 81 -3.02 3.36 4.04
C THR A 81 -2.47 3.11 5.45
N VAL A 82 -1.36 3.76 5.81
CA VAL A 82 -0.77 3.70 7.16
C VAL A 82 -0.48 5.10 7.69
N ILE A 83 -1.26 5.53 8.68
CA ILE A 83 -1.14 6.86 9.28
C ILE A 83 -0.56 6.73 10.70
N PRO A 84 0.66 7.23 10.96
CA PRO A 84 1.23 7.32 12.30
C PRO A 84 0.39 8.25 13.18
N SER A 85 0.06 7.79 14.39
CA SER A 85 -0.97 8.45 15.21
C SER A 85 -0.54 9.77 15.85
N SER A 86 0.70 10.22 15.64
CA SER A 86 1.23 11.52 16.10
C SER A 86 1.04 12.66 15.09
N VAL A 87 0.79 12.39 13.79
CA VAL A 87 0.61 13.43 12.74
C VAL A 87 -0.84 13.67 12.31
N ILE A 88 -1.79 13.02 12.98
CA ILE A 88 -3.23 13.15 12.70
C ILE A 88 -3.78 14.56 12.97
N PRO A 89 -3.35 15.31 14.02
CA PRO A 89 -3.76 16.71 14.19
C PRO A 89 -3.36 17.61 13.01
N GLU A 90 -2.21 17.35 12.39
CA GLU A 90 -1.66 18.08 11.25
C GLU A 90 -2.45 17.77 9.97
N ILE A 91 -2.88 16.52 9.79
CA ILE A 91 -3.79 16.11 8.71
C ILE A 91 -5.16 16.79 8.87
N GLN A 92 -5.79 16.67 10.04
CA GLN A 92 -7.10 17.27 10.31
C GLN A 92 -7.13 18.80 10.25
N SER A 93 -6.00 19.46 10.53
CA SER A 93 -5.88 20.91 10.41
C SER A 93 -5.45 21.39 9.01
N GLY A 94 -5.33 20.49 8.02
CA GLY A 94 -4.94 20.82 6.65
C GLY A 94 -3.53 21.39 6.54
N LYS A 95 -2.64 21.02 7.48
CA LYS A 95 -1.20 21.35 7.46
C LYS A 95 -0.37 20.26 6.78
N LEU A 96 -0.83 19.02 6.83
CA LEU A 96 -0.14 17.87 6.27
C LEU A 96 -1.11 17.06 5.41
N ASP A 97 -0.69 16.73 4.21
CA ASP A 97 -1.48 15.95 3.27
C ASP A 97 -1.57 14.47 3.66
N ARG A 98 -2.77 13.89 3.51
CA ARG A 98 -3.05 12.48 3.78
C ARG A 98 -2.44 11.55 2.72
N ALA A 99 -2.17 12.03 1.50
CA ALA A 99 -1.52 11.25 0.45
C ALA A 99 -0.07 10.85 0.79
N LEU A 100 0.59 11.57 1.73
CA LEU A 100 1.90 11.21 2.30
C LEU A 100 1.88 9.90 3.12
N PHE A 101 0.71 9.28 3.28
CA PHE A 101 0.47 8.09 4.11
C PHE A 101 -0.27 6.95 3.38
N ASP A 102 -0.60 7.12 2.09
CA ASP A 102 -1.11 6.02 1.29
C ASP A 102 0.05 5.25 0.64
N VAL A 103 0.29 4.05 1.15
CA VAL A 103 1.50 3.28 0.84
C VAL A 103 1.39 2.61 -0.52
N THR A 104 0.20 2.14 -0.89
CA THR A 104 -0.06 1.65 -2.25
C THR A 104 0.14 2.78 -3.26
N ARG A 105 -0.42 3.97 -3.00
CA ARG A 105 -0.28 5.12 -3.89
C ARG A 105 1.19 5.57 -4.02
N LEU A 106 1.94 5.64 -2.92
CA LEU A 106 3.36 5.97 -2.96
C LEU A 106 4.19 4.95 -3.78
N ILE A 107 3.79 3.68 -3.84
CA ILE A 107 4.44 2.66 -4.72
C ILE A 107 4.06 2.88 -6.19
N GLU A 108 2.78 3.14 -6.50
CA GLU A 108 2.33 3.47 -7.87
C GLU A 108 3.04 4.71 -8.43
N LEU A 109 3.25 5.71 -7.58
CA LEU A 109 3.99 6.93 -7.88
C LEU A 109 5.51 6.71 -7.98
N GLY A 110 6.02 5.49 -7.75
CA GLY A 110 7.46 5.20 -7.77
C GLY A 110 8.24 5.92 -6.66
N TYR A 111 7.61 6.13 -5.51
CA TYR A 111 8.18 6.77 -4.32
C TYR A 111 8.59 5.78 -3.22
N ASP A 112 8.57 4.47 -3.50
CA ASP A 112 9.15 3.45 -2.63
C ASP A 112 10.69 3.48 -2.59
N ASP A 113 11.25 2.82 -1.58
CA ASP A 113 12.67 2.89 -1.21
C ASP A 113 13.60 2.21 -2.22
N ALA A 114 13.06 1.45 -3.19
CA ALA A 114 13.82 0.89 -4.31
C ALA A 114 13.95 1.86 -5.50
N HIS A 115 13.14 2.92 -5.57
CA HIS A 115 13.11 3.85 -6.70
C HIS A 115 13.56 5.28 -6.35
N THR A 116 13.42 5.75 -5.10
CA THR A 116 13.87 7.09 -4.68
C THR A 116 14.46 7.11 -3.27
N SER A 117 15.52 7.91 -3.11
CA SER A 117 16.14 8.31 -1.82
C SER A 117 15.39 9.43 -1.10
N ASP A 118 14.48 10.11 -1.79
CA ASP A 118 13.89 11.39 -1.36
C ASP A 118 12.37 11.36 -1.39
N ILE A 119 11.77 12.12 -0.46
CA ILE A 119 10.35 12.39 -0.36
C ILE A 119 10.10 13.76 -1.01
N PRO A 120 9.35 13.84 -2.13
CA PRO A 120 9.10 15.10 -2.82
C PRO A 120 7.82 15.76 -2.28
N LEU A 121 7.97 16.98 -1.79
CA LEU A 121 6.94 17.77 -1.13
C LEU A 121 6.60 19.02 -1.94
N LEU A 122 5.36 19.49 -1.79
CA LEU A 122 4.93 20.83 -2.19
C LEU A 122 4.57 21.60 -0.92
N VAL A 123 5.05 22.84 -0.77
CA VAL A 123 5.01 23.56 0.52
C VAL A 123 4.52 24.99 0.37
N GLU A 124 3.50 25.36 1.15
CA GLU A 124 3.15 26.77 1.44
C GLU A 124 3.82 27.17 2.77
N SER A 125 4.99 27.82 2.71
CA SER A 125 5.77 28.24 3.88
C SER A 125 6.58 29.51 3.60
N PRO A 126 6.79 30.40 4.58
CA PRO A 126 7.74 31.51 4.46
C PRO A 126 9.22 31.08 4.54
N ARG A 127 9.53 29.80 4.81
CA ARG A 127 10.91 29.26 4.91
C ARG A 127 11.01 27.81 4.37
N PRO A 128 10.68 27.55 3.09
CA PRO A 128 10.63 26.19 2.53
C PRO A 128 11.99 25.48 2.56
N GLN A 129 13.11 26.21 2.54
CA GLN A 129 14.48 25.68 2.68
C GLN A 129 14.73 24.99 4.03
N ALA A 130 13.89 25.22 5.05
CA ALA A 130 14.03 24.59 6.35
C ALA A 130 13.51 23.13 6.36
N LEU A 131 12.80 22.69 5.33
CA LEU A 131 12.21 21.35 5.20
C LEU A 131 13.01 20.41 4.29
N GLY A 132 13.93 20.94 3.48
CA GLY A 132 14.71 20.19 2.50
C GLY A 132 15.27 21.10 1.41
N THR A 133 15.71 20.50 0.30
CA THR A 133 16.24 21.26 -0.85
C THR A 133 15.09 21.81 -1.67
N VAL A 134 14.97 23.14 -1.79
CA VAL A 134 13.98 23.76 -2.69
C VAL A 134 14.37 23.52 -4.14
N THR A 135 13.58 22.72 -4.86
CA THR A 135 13.80 22.41 -6.28
C THR A 135 13.12 23.42 -7.21
N ARG A 136 11.99 24.00 -6.79
CA ARG A 136 11.24 25.03 -7.55
C ARG A 136 10.48 25.98 -6.63
N ASN A 137 10.26 27.21 -7.10
CA ASN A 137 9.31 28.16 -6.51
C ASN A 137 8.17 28.43 -7.49
N VAL A 138 6.94 28.53 -7.01
CA VAL A 138 5.71 28.74 -7.80
C VAL A 138 4.97 29.98 -7.26
N PRO A 139 5.38 31.22 -7.63
CA PRO A 139 4.98 32.43 -6.91
C PRO A 139 3.47 32.71 -6.89
N LEU A 140 2.76 32.40 -7.98
CA LEU A 140 1.32 32.65 -8.11
C LEU A 140 0.45 31.62 -7.37
N ALA A 141 1.00 30.42 -7.12
CA ALA A 141 0.42 29.45 -6.19
C ALA A 141 0.86 29.70 -4.73
N ARG A 142 1.86 30.56 -4.51
CA ARG A 142 2.54 30.83 -3.22
C ARG A 142 3.21 29.60 -2.59
N MET A 143 3.65 28.67 -3.43
CA MET A 143 4.22 27.38 -3.02
C MET A 143 5.66 27.19 -3.50
N SER A 144 6.37 26.25 -2.89
CA SER A 144 7.70 25.78 -3.32
C SER A 144 7.72 24.26 -3.33
N ALA A 145 8.33 23.66 -4.34
CA ALA A 145 8.64 22.23 -4.33
C ALA A 145 9.94 21.99 -3.56
N VAL A 146 9.95 20.97 -2.70
CA VAL A 146 11.04 20.67 -1.77
C VAL A 146 11.30 19.17 -1.78
N THR A 147 12.56 18.74 -2.00
CA THR A 147 12.97 17.35 -1.78
C THR A 147 13.57 17.19 -0.39
N THR A 148 13.02 16.23 0.36
CA THR A 148 13.47 15.87 1.72
C THR A 148 14.08 14.47 1.67
N PRO A 149 15.38 14.28 1.98
CA PRO A 149 15.97 12.96 2.03
C PRO A 149 15.23 12.05 3.02
N LYS A 150 14.96 10.79 2.64
CA LYS A 150 14.27 9.82 3.52
C LYS A 150 15.00 9.58 4.85
N SER A 151 16.32 9.78 4.87
CA SER A 151 17.16 9.75 6.07
C SER A 151 17.04 10.96 7.00
N GLN A 152 16.29 12.00 6.60
CA GLN A 152 16.02 13.24 7.33
C GLN A 152 14.51 13.53 7.49
N ALA A 153 13.65 12.56 7.14
CA ALA A 153 12.19 12.75 7.10
C ALA A 153 11.61 13.29 8.42
N THR A 154 12.10 12.78 9.56
CA THR A 154 11.77 13.24 10.92
C THR A 154 11.93 14.75 11.12
N ASP A 155 12.86 15.38 10.41
CA ASP A 155 13.35 16.72 10.70
C ASP A 155 12.52 17.79 9.97
N ALA A 156 11.62 17.37 9.07
CA ALA A 156 10.69 18.24 8.34
C ALA A 156 9.43 18.58 9.16
N LEU A 157 8.89 17.62 9.93
CA LEU A 157 7.61 17.78 10.64
C LEU A 157 7.63 18.84 11.76
N ALA A 158 8.81 19.25 12.24
CA ALA A 158 8.97 20.19 13.35
C ALA A 158 8.79 21.68 12.97
N LYS A 159 8.41 22.01 11.73
CA LYS A 159 8.57 23.37 11.14
C LYS A 159 7.31 23.86 10.43
N SER A 160 7.17 25.18 10.31
CA SER A 160 5.90 25.83 9.95
C SER A 160 5.63 25.98 8.44
N GLY A 161 4.47 25.51 8.03
CA GLY A 161 3.89 25.65 6.69
C GLY A 161 2.64 24.79 6.54
N LYS A 162 2.11 24.70 5.32
CA LYS A 162 1.35 23.53 4.84
C LYS A 162 2.24 22.69 3.92
N ILE A 163 2.11 21.37 3.98
CA ILE A 163 2.96 20.40 3.30
C ILE A 163 2.07 19.36 2.59
N TRP A 164 2.23 19.24 1.28
CA TRP A 164 1.57 18.26 0.44
C TRP A 164 2.56 17.28 -0.20
N LEU A 165 2.09 16.11 -0.63
CA LEU A 165 2.85 15.26 -1.53
C LEU A 165 2.95 15.95 -2.90
N ASN A 166 4.15 16.05 -3.49
CA ASN A 166 4.25 16.41 -4.90
C ASN A 166 3.91 15.18 -5.74
N GLY A 167 2.61 14.99 -6.04
CA GLY A 167 2.10 13.81 -6.73
C GLY A 167 2.55 13.70 -8.20
N LYS A 168 2.14 12.61 -8.87
CA LYS A 168 2.41 12.36 -10.30
C LYS A 168 1.16 11.87 -10.99
N LEU A 169 1.02 12.24 -12.25
CA LEU A 169 -0.12 11.93 -13.10
C LEU A 169 0.34 11.13 -14.34
N PHE A 170 -0.55 10.31 -14.92
CA PHE A 170 -0.17 9.29 -15.92
C PHE A 170 -0.93 9.36 -17.27
N PRO A 171 -0.26 9.00 -18.38
CA PRO A 171 -0.81 9.07 -19.74
C PRO A 171 -1.69 7.85 -20.15
N ALA A 172 -2.95 8.07 -20.55
CA ALA A 172 -3.80 7.04 -21.18
C ALA A 172 -5.00 7.64 -21.96
N LEU A 173 -5.30 7.48 -23.27
CA LEU A 173 -4.65 7.42 -24.61
C LEU A 173 -5.82 7.28 -25.69
N ASP A 174 -5.65 7.21 -27.03
CA ASP A 174 -6.68 6.74 -28.05
C ASP A 174 -7.89 7.61 -28.67
N VAL A 175 -9.04 7.03 -29.12
CA VAL A 175 -9.78 7.25 -30.43
C VAL A 175 -10.60 8.54 -30.72
N SER A 176 -11.13 8.71 -31.97
CA SER A 176 -12.13 9.75 -32.39
C SER A 176 -12.52 9.97 -33.88
N VAL A 177 -11.64 10.56 -34.73
CA VAL A 177 -11.94 11.92 -35.29
C VAL A 177 -13.22 12.06 -36.12
N PRO A 178 -13.58 11.12 -37.04
CA PRO A 178 -14.83 11.24 -37.80
C PRO A 178 -16.10 11.21 -36.94
N GLN A 179 -16.07 10.51 -35.80
CA GLN A 179 -17.21 10.34 -34.87
C GLN A 179 -17.67 11.65 -34.23
N VAL A 180 -16.78 12.64 -34.10
CA VAL A 180 -17.09 13.96 -33.53
C VAL A 180 -17.45 15.02 -34.57
N GLY A 181 -17.52 14.66 -35.86
CA GLY A 181 -18.01 15.56 -36.93
C GLY A 181 -16.99 16.58 -37.47
N ALA A 182 -15.72 16.53 -37.05
CA ALA A 182 -14.69 17.47 -37.49
C ALA A 182 -14.58 17.66 -39.02
N PRO A 183 -14.72 16.61 -39.88
CA PRO A 183 -14.71 16.80 -41.33
C PRO A 183 -15.82 17.69 -41.89
N ALA A 184 -17.00 17.72 -41.26
CA ALA A 184 -18.10 18.59 -41.67
C ALA A 184 -17.83 20.06 -41.31
N ALA A 185 -17.28 20.31 -40.11
CA ALA A 185 -16.82 21.63 -39.72
C ALA A 185 -15.73 22.16 -40.68
N TRP A 186 -14.78 21.32 -41.08
CA TRP A 186 -13.76 21.68 -42.08
C TRP A 186 -14.35 22.00 -43.46
N GLN A 187 -15.39 21.30 -43.89
CA GLN A 187 -16.10 21.57 -45.16
C GLN A 187 -16.86 22.90 -45.12
N ALA A 188 -17.36 23.29 -43.95
CA ALA A 188 -17.91 24.63 -43.69
C ALA A 188 -16.83 25.71 -43.46
N GLY A 189 -15.54 25.37 -43.57
CA GLY A 189 -14.39 26.29 -43.41
C GLY A 189 -13.85 26.43 -41.99
N HIS A 190 -14.56 25.93 -40.98
CA HIS A 190 -14.16 26.01 -39.58
C HIS A 190 -13.05 24.99 -39.27
N THR A 191 -11.83 25.48 -39.05
CA THR A 191 -10.62 24.63 -38.91
C THR A 191 -9.76 24.92 -37.68
N GLY A 192 -10.12 25.91 -36.87
CA GLY A 192 -9.27 26.45 -35.80
C GLY A 192 -8.20 27.44 -36.29
N ALA A 193 -8.23 27.84 -37.57
CA ALA A 193 -7.28 28.82 -38.09
C ALA A 193 -7.38 30.16 -37.34
N GLY A 194 -6.28 30.58 -36.72
CA GLY A 194 -6.18 31.82 -35.94
C GLY A 194 -6.15 31.65 -34.42
N THR A 195 -6.44 30.46 -33.88
CA THR A 195 -6.35 30.17 -32.44
C THR A 195 -5.09 29.41 -32.05
N ARG A 196 -4.74 29.49 -30.77
CA ARG A 196 -3.60 28.84 -30.13
C ARG A 196 -4.10 27.86 -29.08
N VAL A 197 -3.75 26.59 -29.24
CA VAL A 197 -3.99 25.56 -28.22
C VAL A 197 -2.69 25.25 -27.50
N ALA A 198 -2.66 25.44 -26.19
CA ALA A 198 -1.60 24.91 -25.36
C ALA A 198 -1.86 23.43 -25.04
N VAL A 199 -0.81 22.61 -25.05
CA VAL A 199 -0.87 21.22 -24.60
C VAL A 199 0.16 21.05 -23.49
N LEU A 200 -0.31 20.69 -22.29
CA LEU A 200 0.53 20.46 -21.11
C LEU A 200 0.64 18.97 -20.86
N ASP A 201 1.79 18.39 -21.23
CA ASP A 201 1.98 16.93 -21.31
C ASP A 201 3.46 16.52 -21.18
N THR A 202 3.86 15.42 -21.81
CA THR A 202 5.18 14.76 -21.79
C THR A 202 6.20 15.31 -22.81
N GLY A 203 5.81 16.35 -23.56
CA GLY A 203 6.61 17.00 -24.61
C GLY A 203 6.01 16.79 -25.99
N TYR A 204 6.83 16.92 -27.03
CA TYR A 204 6.49 16.41 -28.38
C TYR A 204 7.73 16.00 -29.19
N ASP A 205 7.54 15.23 -30.24
CA ASP A 205 8.55 14.98 -31.27
C ASP A 205 8.53 16.10 -32.33
N ALA A 206 9.51 16.99 -32.26
CA ALA A 206 9.67 18.12 -33.18
C ALA A 206 10.07 17.74 -34.61
N LYS A 207 10.51 16.50 -34.86
CA LYS A 207 10.79 15.99 -36.21
C LYS A 207 9.57 15.35 -36.88
N HIS A 208 8.50 15.09 -36.11
CA HIS A 208 7.37 14.30 -36.57
C HIS A 208 6.66 14.96 -37.77
N PRO A 209 6.45 14.25 -38.90
CA PRO A 209 5.91 14.85 -40.12
C PRO A 209 4.55 15.52 -39.91
N ASP A 210 3.66 14.88 -39.14
CA ASP A 210 2.32 15.39 -38.81
C ASP A 210 2.34 16.70 -38.01
N LEU A 211 3.46 17.08 -37.38
CA LEU A 211 3.59 18.25 -36.50
C LEU A 211 4.44 19.38 -37.11
N ALA A 212 4.99 19.16 -38.31
CA ALA A 212 5.89 20.08 -38.98
C ALA A 212 5.28 21.49 -39.17
N GLY A 213 5.89 22.48 -38.51
CA GLY A 213 5.50 23.89 -38.60
C GLY A 213 4.19 24.27 -37.89
N ILE A 214 3.59 23.38 -37.09
CA ILE A 214 2.35 23.65 -36.34
C ILE A 214 2.64 24.28 -34.98
N VAL A 215 3.65 23.74 -34.26
CA VAL A 215 4.10 24.29 -32.98
C VAL A 215 4.78 25.65 -33.19
N LYS A 216 4.39 26.65 -32.40
CA LYS A 216 4.92 28.03 -32.45
C LYS A 216 5.72 28.43 -31.22
N GLY A 217 5.65 27.63 -30.16
CA GLY A 217 6.38 27.83 -28.92
C GLY A 217 6.38 26.55 -28.12
N GLU A 218 7.51 26.28 -27.47
CA GLU A 218 7.70 25.15 -26.57
C GLU A 218 8.36 25.63 -25.29
N LYS A 219 8.08 24.96 -24.17
CA LYS A 219 8.84 25.13 -22.93
C LYS A 219 8.83 23.83 -22.13
N ASP A 220 9.99 23.48 -21.58
CA ASP A 220 10.10 22.41 -20.60
C ASP A 220 9.97 22.96 -19.18
N PHE A 221 9.20 22.25 -18.36
CA PHE A 221 8.99 22.49 -16.93
C PHE A 221 9.45 21.31 -16.08
N THR A 222 9.97 20.23 -16.66
CA THR A 222 10.47 19.05 -15.95
C THR A 222 11.97 19.09 -15.67
N GLY A 223 12.75 19.72 -16.56
CA GLY A 223 14.21 19.66 -16.57
C GLY A 223 14.78 18.52 -17.44
N GLU A 224 13.92 17.71 -18.08
CA GLU A 224 14.31 16.63 -18.99
C GLU A 224 14.48 17.08 -20.46
N GLY A 225 14.15 18.33 -20.79
CA GLY A 225 14.11 18.84 -22.16
C GLY A 225 12.78 18.54 -22.88
N SER A 226 12.41 19.39 -23.83
CA SER A 226 11.08 19.44 -24.47
C SER A 226 10.69 18.22 -25.32
N THR A 227 11.66 17.40 -25.71
CA THR A 227 11.44 16.16 -26.47
C THR A 227 10.57 15.19 -25.69
N ASP A 228 9.57 14.62 -26.39
CA ASP A 228 8.76 13.52 -25.87
C ASP A 228 9.52 12.18 -25.93
N VAL A 229 9.86 11.67 -24.74
CA VAL A 229 10.54 10.37 -24.56
C VAL A 229 9.59 9.26 -24.11
N ILE A 230 8.27 9.55 -24.04
CA ILE A 230 7.22 8.64 -23.54
C ILE A 230 6.25 8.27 -24.68
N GLY A 231 5.99 9.20 -25.58
CA GLY A 231 5.18 9.08 -26.80
C GLY A 231 3.75 9.61 -26.68
N HIS A 232 3.29 9.91 -25.46
CA HIS A 232 1.92 10.37 -25.22
C HIS A 232 1.70 11.81 -25.68
N GLY A 233 2.61 12.72 -25.36
CA GLY A 233 2.48 14.14 -25.66
C GLY A 233 2.40 14.37 -27.15
N THR A 234 3.27 13.72 -27.93
CA THR A 234 3.22 13.72 -29.40
C THR A 234 1.88 13.24 -29.94
N HIS A 235 1.31 12.20 -29.33
CA HIS A 235 0.01 11.65 -29.71
C HIS A 235 -1.13 12.64 -29.38
N VAL A 236 -1.19 13.19 -28.16
CA VAL A 236 -2.15 14.25 -27.75
C VAL A 236 -2.06 15.46 -28.67
N VAL A 237 -0.86 15.96 -28.92
CA VAL A 237 -0.55 17.13 -29.75
C VAL A 237 -1.04 16.92 -31.20
N SER A 238 -0.78 15.76 -31.79
CA SER A 238 -1.29 15.42 -33.12
C SER A 238 -2.80 15.24 -33.15
N THR A 239 -3.39 14.79 -32.05
CA THR A 239 -4.83 14.60 -31.90
C THR A 239 -5.59 15.93 -31.86
N VAL A 240 -4.99 16.97 -31.26
CA VAL A 240 -5.51 18.35 -31.31
C VAL A 240 -5.47 18.92 -32.73
N ALA A 241 -4.31 18.99 -33.40
CA ALA A 241 -4.16 19.75 -34.65
C ALA A 241 -3.18 19.15 -35.69
N GLY A 242 -2.71 17.92 -35.51
CA GLY A 242 -1.76 17.25 -36.41
C GLY A 242 -2.27 17.12 -37.84
N ARG A 243 -1.37 17.13 -38.81
CA ARG A 243 -1.66 17.17 -40.27
C ARG A 243 -1.35 15.87 -41.00
N GLY A 244 -1.42 14.73 -40.30
CA GLY A 244 -1.05 13.38 -40.77
C GLY A 244 -1.93 12.74 -41.85
N GLY A 245 -2.59 13.54 -42.69
CA GLY A 245 -3.47 13.06 -43.78
C GLY A 245 -4.63 12.20 -43.27
N ARG A 246 -4.44 10.88 -43.24
CA ARG A 246 -5.39 9.92 -42.65
C ARG A 246 -5.63 10.18 -41.15
N TYR A 247 -4.61 10.61 -40.43
CA TYR A 247 -4.64 10.87 -38.99
C TYR A 247 -4.53 12.37 -38.73
N THR A 248 -5.46 13.13 -39.30
CA THR A 248 -5.55 14.58 -39.12
C THR A 248 -6.31 14.91 -37.83
N GLY A 249 -5.70 15.70 -36.93
CA GLY A 249 -6.31 16.18 -35.69
C GLY A 249 -7.43 17.20 -35.91
N VAL A 250 -8.26 17.38 -34.90
CA VAL A 250 -9.55 18.11 -35.00
C VAL A 250 -9.38 19.55 -35.50
N ALA A 251 -8.50 20.33 -34.89
CA ALA A 251 -8.26 21.74 -35.19
C ALA A 251 -7.05 21.95 -36.10
N LYS A 252 -6.99 21.23 -37.24
CA LYS A 252 -5.85 21.24 -38.19
C LYS A 252 -5.34 22.62 -38.64
N GLY A 253 -6.13 23.69 -38.50
CA GLY A 253 -5.76 25.07 -38.80
C GLY A 253 -5.11 25.84 -37.64
N ALA A 254 -5.25 25.36 -36.40
CA ALA A 254 -4.74 26.01 -35.20
C ALA A 254 -3.21 25.94 -35.09
N ASP A 255 -2.66 26.87 -34.31
CA ASP A 255 -1.27 26.90 -33.88
C ASP A 255 -1.14 26.25 -32.49
N LEU A 256 0.00 25.59 -32.21
CA LEU A 256 0.19 24.86 -30.95
C LEU A 256 1.31 25.45 -30.07
N LEU A 257 1.11 25.37 -28.75
CA LEU A 257 2.09 25.72 -27.72
C LEU A 257 2.34 24.51 -26.81
N ILE A 258 3.56 23.97 -26.77
CA ILE A 258 3.83 22.70 -26.06
C ILE A 258 4.55 22.96 -24.73
N GLY A 259 3.87 22.70 -23.62
CA GLY A 259 4.46 22.71 -22.29
C GLY A 259 4.75 21.30 -21.81
N LYS A 260 6.02 20.92 -21.67
CA LYS A 260 6.37 19.65 -21.04
C LYS A 260 6.27 19.80 -19.52
N VAL A 261 5.18 19.32 -18.94
CA VAL A 261 4.93 19.29 -17.48
C VAL A 261 5.00 17.88 -16.89
N CYS A 262 5.20 16.87 -17.73
CA CYS A 262 5.30 15.46 -17.36
C CYS A 262 6.65 14.89 -17.78
N GLY A 263 7.41 14.35 -16.83
CA GLY A 263 8.67 13.66 -17.09
C GLY A 263 8.52 12.14 -17.11
N THR A 264 9.63 11.43 -17.22
CA THR A 264 9.70 9.96 -17.03
C THR A 264 9.15 9.50 -15.68
N GLY A 265 9.25 10.35 -14.65
CA GLY A 265 8.60 10.13 -13.36
C GLY A 265 7.09 10.36 -13.33
N GLY A 266 6.49 11.00 -14.35
CA GLY A 266 5.12 11.53 -14.33
C GLY A 266 5.07 13.06 -14.17
N CYS A 267 3.86 13.61 -13.95
CA CYS A 267 3.63 15.07 -13.93
C CYS A 267 3.57 15.67 -12.50
N PRO A 268 4.60 16.40 -12.02
CA PRO A 268 4.58 17.05 -10.70
C PRO A 268 3.81 18.38 -10.71
N PHE A 269 3.21 18.73 -9.58
CA PHE A 269 2.27 19.85 -9.45
C PHE A 269 2.92 21.21 -9.74
N ASP A 270 4.19 21.40 -9.38
CA ASP A 270 4.94 22.63 -9.62
C ASP A 270 5.28 22.88 -11.09
N ALA A 271 5.49 21.81 -11.87
CA ALA A 271 5.64 21.88 -13.32
C ALA A 271 4.29 22.19 -13.99
N ILE A 272 3.20 21.54 -13.54
CA ILE A 272 1.84 21.77 -14.06
C ILE A 272 1.42 23.23 -13.83
N LEU A 273 1.57 23.76 -12.62
CA LEU A 273 1.20 25.13 -12.26
C LEU A 273 1.95 26.19 -13.06
N GLU A 274 3.26 26.02 -13.30
CA GLU A 274 4.02 26.95 -14.14
C GLU A 274 3.64 26.80 -15.64
N GLY A 275 3.35 25.58 -16.10
CA GLY A 275 2.85 25.32 -17.45
C GLY A 275 1.50 25.97 -17.73
N MET A 276 0.56 25.90 -16.78
CA MET A 276 -0.75 26.55 -16.87
C MET A 276 -0.63 28.08 -16.96
N GLN A 277 0.26 28.67 -16.15
CA GLN A 277 0.52 30.11 -16.22
C GLN A 277 1.15 30.50 -17.56
N TRP A 278 2.19 29.78 -17.99
CA TRP A 278 2.89 30.06 -19.25
C TRP A 278 1.96 29.92 -20.47
N ALA A 279 1.06 28.95 -20.48
CA ALA A 279 0.05 28.79 -21.53
C ALA A 279 -0.84 30.04 -21.64
N ALA A 280 -1.33 30.54 -20.50
CA ALA A 280 -2.19 31.73 -20.45
C ALA A 280 -1.45 33.05 -20.72
N ASP A 281 -0.17 33.17 -20.33
CA ASP A 281 0.66 34.33 -20.65
C ASP A 281 1.19 34.33 -22.10
N SER A 282 1.30 33.15 -22.72
CA SER A 282 1.61 33.00 -24.16
C SER A 282 0.38 33.22 -25.06
N GLY A 283 -0.79 33.46 -24.47
CA GLY A 283 -2.04 33.73 -25.17
C GLY A 283 -2.61 32.52 -25.90
N ALA A 284 -2.71 31.37 -25.24
CA ALA A 284 -3.62 30.30 -25.68
C ALA A 284 -5.07 30.64 -25.30
N GLU A 285 -6.04 30.34 -26.15
CA GLU A 285 -7.47 30.42 -25.77
C GLU A 285 -7.95 29.10 -25.13
N VAL A 286 -7.26 28.00 -25.43
CA VAL A 286 -7.56 26.65 -24.94
C VAL A 286 -6.29 25.98 -24.43
N VAL A 287 -6.36 25.32 -23.27
CA VAL A 287 -5.30 24.45 -22.74
C VAL A 287 -5.83 23.03 -22.63
N ASN A 288 -5.16 22.08 -23.27
CA ASN A 288 -5.40 20.66 -23.06
C ASN A 288 -4.48 20.11 -21.98
N MET A 289 -5.05 19.48 -20.95
CA MET A 289 -4.36 18.82 -19.85
C MET A 289 -4.77 17.34 -19.82
N SER A 290 -4.00 16.52 -20.54
CA SER A 290 -4.24 15.08 -20.74
C SER A 290 -3.71 14.24 -19.57
N LEU A 291 -3.87 14.76 -18.36
CA LEU A 291 -3.30 14.29 -17.10
C LEU A 291 -4.39 14.27 -16.01
N GLY A 292 -4.25 13.36 -15.04
CA GLY A 292 -5.19 13.26 -13.91
C GLY A 292 -4.64 12.44 -12.75
N GLY A 293 -5.08 12.76 -11.53
CA GLY A 293 -4.61 12.18 -10.26
C GLY A 293 -5.72 11.51 -9.46
N ASP A 294 -5.79 11.85 -8.18
CA ASP A 294 -6.73 11.25 -7.22
C ASP A 294 -8.12 11.92 -7.31
N PRO A 295 -9.20 11.26 -6.85
CA PRO A 295 -10.54 11.87 -6.81
C PRO A 295 -10.57 13.14 -5.94
N SER A 296 -11.10 14.24 -6.49
CA SER A 296 -11.11 15.55 -5.82
C SER A 296 -12.54 16.11 -5.66
N ASP A 297 -12.70 17.04 -4.72
CA ASP A 297 -13.90 17.87 -4.54
C ASP A 297 -13.81 19.23 -5.25
N GLY A 298 -12.74 19.49 -6.00
CA GLY A 298 -12.52 20.70 -6.78
C GLY A 298 -11.64 21.76 -6.11
N THR A 299 -11.05 21.47 -4.95
CA THR A 299 -10.44 22.47 -4.05
C THR A 299 -8.91 22.38 -3.89
N ASP A 300 -8.22 21.49 -4.60
CA ASP A 300 -6.77 21.32 -4.48
C ASP A 300 -5.95 22.51 -5.05
N PRO A 301 -4.62 22.57 -4.87
CA PRO A 301 -3.79 23.68 -5.36
C PRO A 301 -3.83 23.91 -6.88
N VAL A 302 -3.86 22.85 -7.69
CA VAL A 302 -3.93 22.91 -9.16
C VAL A 302 -5.32 23.34 -9.60
N GLU A 303 -6.37 22.79 -8.98
CA GLU A 303 -7.76 23.13 -9.27
C GLU A 303 -8.12 24.56 -8.88
N THR A 304 -7.64 25.02 -7.72
CA THR A 304 -7.75 26.41 -7.27
C THR A 304 -7.04 27.37 -8.21
N ALA A 305 -5.88 26.99 -8.76
CA ALA A 305 -5.17 27.78 -9.76
C ALA A 305 -5.89 27.78 -11.11
N LEU A 306 -6.43 26.63 -11.54
CA LEU A 306 -7.20 26.46 -12.78
C LEU A 306 -8.43 27.39 -12.78
N ASN A 307 -9.24 27.31 -11.72
CA ASN A 307 -10.43 28.16 -11.54
C ASN A 307 -10.07 29.66 -11.61
N ARG A 308 -8.95 30.07 -10.97
CA ARG A 308 -8.48 31.46 -11.00
C ARG A 308 -8.02 31.89 -12.40
N ILE A 309 -7.16 31.10 -13.05
CA ILE A 309 -6.59 31.46 -14.35
C ILE A 309 -7.69 31.52 -15.43
N SER A 310 -8.66 30.58 -15.42
CA SER A 310 -9.85 30.68 -16.30
C SER A 310 -10.66 31.96 -16.08
N ALA A 311 -10.86 32.39 -14.82
CA ALA A 311 -11.63 33.60 -14.52
C ALA A 311 -10.87 34.89 -14.87
N GLU A 312 -9.55 34.95 -14.63
CA GLU A 312 -8.72 36.14 -14.86
C GLU A 312 -8.31 36.32 -16.32
N LYS A 313 -8.21 35.23 -17.09
CA LYS A 313 -7.71 35.24 -18.49
C LYS A 313 -8.75 34.87 -19.53
N GLY A 314 -9.93 34.40 -19.13
CA GLY A 314 -10.98 33.91 -20.04
C GLY A 314 -10.66 32.58 -20.73
N ILE A 315 -9.56 31.92 -20.39
CA ILE A 315 -9.03 30.71 -21.03
C ILE A 315 -9.79 29.45 -20.62
N LEU A 316 -9.95 28.48 -21.54
CA LEU A 316 -10.58 27.18 -21.25
C LEU A 316 -9.53 26.09 -21.00
N PHE A 317 -9.54 25.50 -19.80
CA PHE A 317 -8.84 24.23 -19.55
C PHE A 317 -9.76 23.04 -19.87
N VAL A 318 -9.29 22.16 -20.75
CA VAL A 318 -9.93 20.89 -21.11
C VAL A 318 -9.09 19.77 -20.51
N VAL A 319 -9.71 18.90 -19.70
CA VAL A 319 -8.98 18.01 -18.78
C VAL A 319 -9.55 16.60 -18.82
N ALA A 320 -8.68 15.59 -18.81
CA ALA A 320 -9.06 14.17 -18.74
C ALA A 320 -9.76 13.83 -17.41
N ALA A 321 -10.90 13.12 -17.44
CA ALA A 321 -11.68 12.82 -16.24
C ALA A 321 -11.08 11.75 -15.31
N GLY A 322 -10.12 10.95 -15.81
CA GLY A 322 -9.43 9.90 -15.07
C GLY A 322 -9.73 8.48 -15.58
N ASN A 323 -8.80 7.55 -15.34
CA ASN A 323 -8.71 6.23 -16.00
C ASN A 323 -8.83 5.01 -15.05
N HIS A 324 -9.27 5.20 -13.81
CA HIS A 324 -9.37 4.15 -12.78
C HIS A 324 -10.81 3.58 -12.58
N GLY A 325 -11.67 3.76 -13.58
CA GLY A 325 -13.01 3.17 -13.63
C GLY A 325 -14.05 3.78 -12.69
N PRO A 326 -15.31 3.27 -12.71
CA PRO A 326 -16.44 3.87 -12.01
C PRO A 326 -16.38 3.78 -10.48
N GLY A 327 -15.45 2.98 -9.92
CA GLY A 327 -15.22 2.89 -8.48
C GLY A 327 -14.60 4.18 -7.89
N LEU A 328 -13.86 4.94 -8.69
CA LEU A 328 -13.29 6.24 -8.28
C LEU A 328 -14.07 7.41 -8.90
N LYS A 329 -14.03 8.55 -8.20
CA LYS A 329 -14.64 9.80 -8.69
C LYS A 329 -13.69 10.60 -9.57
N VAL A 330 -14.24 11.51 -10.38
CA VAL A 330 -13.47 12.35 -11.33
C VAL A 330 -12.26 12.95 -10.63
N SER A 331 -11.10 12.78 -11.26
CA SER A 331 -9.81 13.13 -10.67
C SER A 331 -9.51 14.63 -10.72
N SER A 332 -8.64 15.08 -9.82
CA SER A 332 -7.86 16.30 -10.04
C SER A 332 -7.10 16.24 -11.39
N PRO A 333 -6.95 17.35 -12.15
CA PRO A 333 -7.54 18.67 -11.91
C PRO A 333 -8.88 18.88 -12.66
N ALA A 334 -9.53 17.78 -13.08
CA ALA A 334 -10.79 17.82 -13.83
C ALA A 334 -12.02 18.05 -12.93
N ALA A 335 -11.91 17.87 -11.61
CA ALA A 335 -13.02 18.14 -10.70
C ALA A 335 -13.27 19.65 -10.50
N ALA A 336 -12.29 20.52 -10.77
CA ALA A 336 -12.41 21.99 -10.78
C ALA A 336 -13.64 22.50 -11.56
N ASP A 337 -14.37 23.48 -11.01
CA ASP A 337 -15.59 24.05 -11.64
C ASP A 337 -15.37 24.56 -13.07
N ALA A 338 -14.29 25.32 -13.28
CA ALA A 338 -13.98 25.94 -14.57
C ALA A 338 -13.45 24.96 -15.62
N ALA A 339 -12.86 23.83 -15.20
CA ALA A 339 -12.34 22.81 -16.11
C ALA A 339 -13.48 22.15 -16.90
N LEU A 340 -13.27 21.89 -18.18
CA LEU A 340 -14.11 21.03 -19.00
C LEU A 340 -13.59 19.58 -18.89
N ALA A 341 -14.19 18.82 -17.98
CA ALA A 341 -13.81 17.44 -17.69
C ALA A 341 -14.35 16.48 -18.75
N VAL A 342 -13.47 15.67 -19.33
CA VAL A 342 -13.78 14.82 -20.49
C VAL A 342 -13.70 13.33 -20.15
N ALA A 343 -14.84 12.65 -20.23
CA ALA A 343 -14.94 11.19 -20.17
C ALA A 343 -14.71 10.53 -21.53
N SER A 344 -14.41 9.23 -21.51
CA SER A 344 -14.17 8.42 -22.72
C SER A 344 -15.41 7.67 -23.19
N VAL A 345 -15.53 7.55 -24.52
CA VAL A 345 -16.42 6.59 -25.18
C VAL A 345 -15.68 5.78 -26.25
N SER A 346 -16.24 4.62 -26.60
CA SER A 346 -15.79 3.81 -27.72
C SER A 346 -16.28 4.34 -29.07
N LYS A 347 -15.84 3.71 -30.17
CA LYS A 347 -16.29 4.00 -31.55
C LYS A 347 -17.78 3.73 -31.78
N GLN A 348 -18.39 2.97 -30.87
CA GLN A 348 -19.78 2.55 -30.88
C GLN A 348 -20.63 3.42 -29.94
N ASP A 349 -20.14 4.59 -29.55
CA ASP A 349 -20.79 5.51 -28.59
C ASP A 349 -21.12 4.84 -27.24
N THR A 350 -20.36 3.82 -26.86
CA THR A 350 -20.49 3.14 -25.56
C THR A 350 -19.55 3.78 -24.55
N TYR A 351 -19.96 3.90 -23.28
CA TYR A 351 -19.10 4.37 -22.20
C TYR A 351 -17.89 3.44 -22.00
N SER A 352 -16.66 3.99 -21.99
CA SER A 352 -15.46 3.19 -21.73
C SER A 352 -15.32 2.87 -20.23
N GLU A 353 -15.24 1.59 -19.87
CA GLU A 353 -15.27 1.15 -18.46
C GLU A 353 -14.13 1.68 -17.58
N PHE A 354 -12.98 2.04 -18.17
CA PHE A 354 -11.87 2.67 -17.45
C PHE A 354 -12.14 4.13 -17.06
N SER A 355 -13.14 4.81 -17.64
CA SER A 355 -13.40 6.21 -17.31
C SER A 355 -13.85 6.36 -15.86
N GLN A 356 -13.39 7.41 -15.18
CA GLN A 356 -13.87 7.77 -13.83
C GLN A 356 -15.23 8.47 -13.90
N THR A 357 -16.03 8.34 -12.84
CA THR A 357 -17.42 8.82 -12.79
C THR A 357 -17.63 9.99 -11.84
N GLY A 358 -18.72 10.73 -12.00
CA GLY A 358 -19.25 11.58 -10.95
C GLY A 358 -20.18 10.85 -9.97
N PRO A 359 -20.94 11.60 -9.15
CA PRO A 359 -20.78 13.03 -8.95
C PRO A 359 -19.42 13.38 -8.34
N ARG A 360 -19.04 14.66 -8.35
CA ARG A 360 -17.82 15.17 -7.69
C ARG A 360 -17.81 14.80 -6.20
N LEU A 361 -16.63 14.58 -5.64
CA LEU A 361 -16.45 14.21 -4.23
C LEU A 361 -17.00 15.31 -3.32
N ASN A 362 -17.51 14.95 -2.15
CA ASN A 362 -18.05 15.82 -1.09
C ASN A 362 -19.27 16.69 -1.44
N ASP A 363 -19.25 17.47 -2.53
CA ASP A 363 -20.28 18.46 -2.89
C ASP A 363 -21.36 17.96 -3.86
N TYR A 364 -21.13 16.78 -4.44
CA TYR A 364 -22.01 16.09 -5.38
C TYR A 364 -22.26 16.85 -6.71
N ALA A 365 -21.35 17.71 -7.15
CA ALA A 365 -21.49 18.42 -8.42
C ALA A 365 -21.50 17.51 -9.67
N VAL A 366 -22.09 18.01 -10.75
CA VAL A 366 -22.08 17.35 -12.07
C VAL A 366 -20.69 17.41 -12.69
N LYS A 367 -20.02 16.25 -12.64
CA LYS A 367 -18.81 15.88 -13.39
C LYS A 367 -18.99 14.43 -13.87
N PRO A 368 -18.30 13.98 -14.93
CA PRO A 368 -17.57 14.78 -15.93
C PRO A 368 -18.54 15.73 -16.67
N ASP A 369 -17.98 16.68 -17.44
CA ASP A 369 -18.76 17.72 -18.11
C ASP A 369 -19.28 17.26 -19.48
N ILE A 370 -18.45 16.55 -20.24
CA ILE A 370 -18.74 16.02 -21.57
C ILE A 370 -18.02 14.67 -21.76
N SER A 371 -18.36 13.92 -22.80
CA SER A 371 -17.52 12.82 -23.27
C SER A 371 -17.04 13.05 -24.70
N ALA A 372 -15.91 12.43 -25.02
CA ALA A 372 -15.42 12.31 -26.38
C ALA A 372 -14.78 10.92 -26.53
N PRO A 373 -14.52 10.45 -27.75
CA PRO A 373 -14.01 9.11 -27.91
C PRO A 373 -12.56 8.99 -27.37
N GLY A 374 -12.20 7.81 -26.84
CA GLY A 374 -10.90 7.56 -26.18
C GLY A 374 -10.44 6.09 -26.21
N GLU A 375 -10.86 5.32 -27.22
CA GLU A 375 -10.67 3.85 -27.29
C GLU A 375 -10.37 3.37 -28.74
N ASP A 376 -9.10 3.11 -29.08
CA ASP A 376 -8.49 2.72 -30.39
C ASP A 376 -8.19 3.79 -31.53
N ILE A 377 -7.57 5.00 -31.34
CA ILE A 377 -6.87 5.69 -32.48
C ILE A 377 -5.35 5.55 -32.45
N VAL A 378 -4.94 5.14 -33.64
CA VAL A 378 -3.83 5.67 -34.40
C VAL A 378 -3.80 7.22 -34.47
N ALA A 379 -2.88 7.84 -33.73
CA ALA A 379 -2.36 9.20 -33.95
C ALA A 379 -0.83 9.19 -33.74
N ALA A 380 -0.15 10.33 -33.80
CA ALA A 380 1.31 10.41 -33.96
C ALA A 380 2.11 9.70 -32.83
N ARG A 381 3.29 9.20 -33.16
CA ARG A 381 4.19 8.46 -32.25
C ARG A 381 5.60 9.03 -32.34
N ALA A 382 6.14 9.50 -31.21
CA ALA A 382 7.53 9.97 -31.14
C ALA A 382 8.53 8.86 -31.48
N GLU A 383 9.64 9.22 -32.13
CA GLU A 383 10.75 8.33 -32.45
C GLU A 383 11.16 7.48 -31.21
N GLY A 384 11.21 6.15 -31.37
CA GLY A 384 11.58 5.21 -30.28
C GLY A 384 10.50 4.88 -29.23
N THR A 385 9.38 5.61 -29.16
CA THR A 385 8.36 5.45 -28.10
C THR A 385 7.23 4.45 -28.43
N LEU A 386 6.40 4.06 -27.45
CA LEU A 386 5.16 3.28 -27.64
C LEU A 386 5.29 2.04 -28.57
N ALA A 387 6.40 1.30 -28.50
CA ALA A 387 6.74 0.28 -29.49
C ALA A 387 5.73 -0.88 -29.58
N ASN A 388 5.20 -1.34 -28.43
CA ASN A 388 4.17 -2.40 -28.36
C ASN A 388 2.82 -2.00 -28.97
N ASN A 389 2.67 -0.71 -29.28
CA ASN A 389 1.44 -0.05 -29.67
C ASN A 389 1.52 0.55 -31.09
N ALA A 390 2.67 0.43 -31.76
CA ALA A 390 2.94 1.08 -33.03
C ALA A 390 2.01 0.60 -34.16
N VAL A 391 1.58 1.54 -35.00
CA VAL A 391 0.74 1.32 -36.18
C VAL A 391 1.48 1.90 -37.39
N GLY A 392 2.54 1.20 -37.78
CA GLY A 392 3.54 1.71 -38.70
C GLY A 392 4.60 2.56 -38.00
N GLU A 393 5.37 3.31 -38.78
CA GLU A 393 6.55 4.03 -38.30
C GLU A 393 6.20 5.25 -37.42
N HIS A 394 5.16 5.99 -37.77
CA HIS A 394 4.86 7.32 -37.21
C HIS A 394 3.59 7.38 -36.34
N HIS A 395 2.92 6.26 -36.02
CA HIS A 395 1.64 6.29 -35.30
C HIS A 395 1.48 5.17 -34.26
N ALA A 396 0.57 5.29 -33.29
CA ALA A 396 0.35 4.31 -32.20
C ALA A 396 -1.12 4.18 -31.73
N ARG A 397 -1.51 3.01 -31.17
CA ARG A 397 -2.88 2.60 -30.71
C ARG A 397 -2.87 1.91 -29.33
N ILE A 398 -3.78 2.27 -28.42
CA ILE A 398 -3.49 2.42 -26.97
C ILE A 398 -4.75 2.25 -26.07
N SER A 399 -5.21 3.22 -25.23
CA SER A 399 -6.55 3.34 -24.54
C SER A 399 -6.60 4.46 -23.46
N GLY A 400 -7.67 5.27 -23.32
CA GLY A 400 -7.94 6.11 -22.13
C GLY A 400 -8.55 7.55 -22.31
N THR A 401 -9.00 8.19 -21.22
CA THR A 401 -9.61 9.56 -21.22
C THR A 401 -8.66 10.69 -21.62
N SER A 402 -7.34 10.51 -21.52
CA SER A 402 -6.34 11.49 -21.93
C SER A 402 -6.36 11.80 -23.42
N MET A 403 -6.95 10.95 -24.28
CA MET A 403 -7.20 11.35 -25.67
C MET A 403 -8.66 11.70 -25.96
N ALA A 404 -9.61 11.40 -25.09
CA ALA A 404 -10.91 12.06 -25.17
C ALA A 404 -10.75 13.59 -25.04
N SER A 405 -9.90 14.05 -24.11
CA SER A 405 -9.60 15.46 -23.87
C SER A 405 -9.19 16.27 -25.13
N PRO A 406 -8.17 15.89 -25.93
CA PRO A 406 -7.73 16.65 -27.10
C PRO A 406 -8.77 16.78 -28.23
N HIS A 407 -9.78 15.92 -28.30
CA HIS A 407 -10.91 16.13 -29.21
C HIS A 407 -11.76 17.32 -28.82
N VAL A 408 -12.04 17.44 -27.53
CA VAL A 408 -12.77 18.56 -26.96
C VAL A 408 -11.94 19.83 -27.01
N ALA A 409 -10.62 19.74 -26.80
CA ALA A 409 -9.71 20.89 -26.96
C ALA A 409 -9.65 21.39 -28.42
N GLY A 410 -9.56 20.49 -29.40
CA GLY A 410 -9.65 20.86 -30.81
C GLY A 410 -11.01 21.45 -31.19
N ALA A 411 -12.11 20.91 -30.66
CA ALA A 411 -13.45 21.48 -30.87
C ALA A 411 -13.60 22.88 -30.24
N ALA A 412 -13.04 23.08 -29.04
CA ALA A 412 -12.97 24.39 -28.40
C ALA A 412 -12.16 25.39 -29.23
N ALA A 413 -11.04 24.97 -29.82
CA ALA A 413 -10.21 25.80 -30.70
C ALA A 413 -10.91 26.19 -32.00
N ILE A 414 -11.77 25.30 -32.54
CA ILE A 414 -12.65 25.60 -33.67
C ILE A 414 -13.69 26.67 -33.29
N LEU A 415 -14.35 26.54 -32.14
CA LEU A 415 -15.33 27.52 -31.66
C LEU A 415 -14.68 28.86 -31.31
N ALA A 416 -13.51 28.88 -30.67
CA ALA A 416 -12.76 30.11 -30.39
C ALA A 416 -12.37 30.86 -31.69
N ALA A 417 -12.06 30.14 -32.78
CA ALA A 417 -11.78 30.74 -34.08
C ALA A 417 -13.04 31.28 -34.79
N GLN A 418 -14.21 30.73 -34.47
CA GLN A 418 -15.51 31.18 -34.96
C GLN A 418 -16.08 32.35 -34.13
N HIS A 419 -15.75 32.39 -32.84
CA HIS A 419 -16.28 33.31 -31.84
C HIS A 419 -15.16 33.85 -30.92
N PRO A 420 -14.28 34.73 -31.45
CA PRO A 420 -13.17 35.31 -30.69
C PRO A 420 -13.61 36.28 -29.58
N ASP A 421 -14.92 36.57 -29.50
CA ASP A 421 -15.58 37.32 -28.44
C ASP A 421 -16.03 36.46 -27.25
N TRP A 422 -15.99 35.12 -27.37
CA TRP A 422 -16.44 34.21 -26.30
C TRP A 422 -15.34 33.90 -25.31
N THR A 423 -15.70 33.92 -24.02
CA THR A 423 -14.89 33.32 -22.97
C THR A 423 -14.89 31.79 -23.07
N GLY A 424 -13.85 31.16 -22.51
CA GLY A 424 -13.74 29.72 -22.39
C GLY A 424 -14.94 29.05 -21.70
N GLN A 425 -15.63 29.75 -20.79
CA GLN A 425 -16.84 29.22 -20.15
C GLN A 425 -18.07 29.24 -21.09
N GLN A 426 -18.17 30.22 -21.99
CA GLN A 426 -19.18 30.19 -23.06
C GLN A 426 -18.88 29.07 -24.07
N ILE A 427 -17.61 28.85 -24.42
CA ILE A 427 -17.18 27.73 -25.28
C ILE A 427 -17.50 26.39 -24.61
N LYS A 428 -17.19 26.23 -23.31
CA LYS A 428 -17.56 25.05 -22.51
C LYS A 428 -19.08 24.80 -22.55
N ALA A 429 -19.88 25.84 -22.29
CA ALA A 429 -21.33 25.73 -22.28
C ALA A 429 -21.93 25.45 -23.67
N ALA A 430 -21.33 25.97 -24.74
CA ALA A 430 -21.73 25.68 -26.12
C ALA A 430 -21.45 24.21 -26.51
N LEU A 431 -20.24 23.70 -26.21
CA LEU A 431 -19.86 22.30 -26.48
C LEU A 431 -20.73 21.29 -25.72
N MET A 432 -21.00 21.56 -24.44
CA MET A 432 -21.91 20.74 -23.64
C MET A 432 -23.36 20.86 -24.17
N GLY A 433 -23.80 22.08 -24.48
CA GLY A 433 -25.11 22.36 -25.06
C GLY A 433 -25.38 21.68 -26.40
N SER A 434 -24.35 21.54 -27.25
CA SER A 434 -24.43 20.89 -28.55
C SER A 434 -24.19 19.38 -28.53
N ALA A 435 -23.72 18.79 -27.43
CA ALA A 435 -23.38 17.36 -27.34
C ALA A 435 -24.53 16.42 -27.74
N GLN A 436 -24.16 15.19 -28.11
CA GLN A 436 -25.05 14.10 -28.48
C GLN A 436 -25.10 13.05 -27.35
N PRO A 437 -26.22 12.88 -26.64
CA PRO A 437 -26.34 11.85 -25.61
C PRO A 437 -26.10 10.43 -26.12
N ILE A 438 -25.51 9.62 -25.26
CA ILE A 438 -25.34 8.16 -25.41
C ILE A 438 -26.10 7.41 -24.30
N ASP A 439 -26.14 6.08 -24.36
CA ASP A 439 -26.77 5.24 -23.32
C ASP A 439 -25.86 5.09 -22.08
N ALA A 440 -25.87 6.09 -21.21
CA ALA A 440 -25.20 6.13 -19.92
C ALA A 440 -25.79 7.23 -19.00
N THR A 441 -25.45 7.25 -17.72
CA THR A 441 -25.83 8.35 -16.81
C THR A 441 -25.06 9.64 -17.12
N ILE A 442 -25.56 10.80 -16.69
CA ILE A 442 -24.80 12.07 -16.80
C ILE A 442 -23.49 12.05 -15.99
N TYR A 443 -23.41 11.21 -14.95
CA TYR A 443 -22.20 11.02 -14.15
C TYR A 443 -21.18 10.07 -14.81
N GLN A 444 -21.50 9.53 -15.98
CA GLN A 444 -20.59 8.76 -16.84
C GLN A 444 -20.19 9.57 -18.08
N GLN A 445 -21.14 10.23 -18.76
CA GLN A 445 -20.90 10.91 -20.05
C GLN A 445 -20.90 12.44 -20.00
N GLY A 446 -21.22 13.06 -18.86
CA GLY A 446 -21.56 14.47 -18.78
C GLY A 446 -22.79 14.81 -19.63
N ALA A 447 -22.67 15.83 -20.48
CA ALA A 447 -23.71 16.19 -21.46
C ALA A 447 -23.96 15.11 -22.52
N GLY A 448 -22.90 14.42 -22.94
CA GLY A 448 -22.90 13.42 -24.00
C GLY A 448 -21.63 13.47 -24.83
N ARG A 449 -21.60 12.67 -25.90
CA ARG A 449 -20.48 12.61 -26.86
C ARG A 449 -20.42 13.91 -27.67
N LEU A 450 -19.23 14.47 -27.78
CA LEU A 450 -18.91 15.66 -28.58
C LEU A 450 -19.45 15.59 -30.03
N ASP A 451 -20.21 16.59 -30.44
CA ASP A 451 -20.62 16.82 -31.83
C ASP A 451 -20.27 18.24 -32.27
N ILE A 452 -19.22 18.34 -33.08
CA ILE A 452 -18.70 19.60 -33.63
C ILE A 452 -19.62 20.13 -34.75
N THR A 453 -20.30 19.25 -35.48
CA THR A 453 -21.24 19.61 -36.56
C THR A 453 -22.38 20.46 -36.00
N LYS A 454 -22.95 20.03 -34.88
CA LYS A 454 -23.99 20.74 -34.15
C LYS A 454 -23.42 21.94 -33.38
N ALA A 455 -22.18 21.87 -32.87
CA ALA A 455 -21.53 22.97 -32.17
C ALA A 455 -21.36 24.22 -33.05
N VAL A 456 -20.76 24.10 -34.24
CA VAL A 456 -20.49 25.25 -35.13
C VAL A 456 -21.76 25.85 -35.76
N GLN A 457 -22.91 25.19 -35.62
CA GLN A 457 -24.22 25.66 -36.08
C GLN A 457 -25.12 26.17 -34.93
N GLN A 458 -24.67 26.06 -33.68
CA GLN A 458 -25.49 26.35 -32.50
C GLN A 458 -25.69 27.87 -32.30
N LYS A 459 -26.89 28.36 -32.63
CA LYS A 459 -27.28 29.77 -32.47
C LYS A 459 -27.65 30.14 -31.05
N VAL A 460 -28.08 29.17 -30.24
CA VAL A 460 -28.56 29.41 -28.87
C VAL A 460 -27.68 28.68 -27.87
N ILE A 461 -27.11 29.44 -26.93
CA ILE A 461 -26.07 28.99 -26.00
C ILE A 461 -26.60 29.09 -24.57
N PRO A 462 -26.47 28.05 -23.73
CA PRO A 462 -26.83 28.13 -22.32
C PRO A 462 -25.77 28.89 -21.52
N SER A 463 -26.18 29.59 -20.45
CA SER A 463 -25.28 30.35 -19.56
C SER A 463 -24.38 29.46 -18.68
N ALA A 464 -24.66 28.16 -18.63
CA ALA A 464 -23.86 27.14 -17.95
C ALA A 464 -24.02 25.81 -18.69
N GLY A 465 -22.93 25.03 -18.78
CA GLY A 465 -22.99 23.71 -19.40
C GLY A 465 -23.74 22.64 -18.59
N SER A 466 -23.80 22.79 -17.26
CA SER A 466 -24.50 21.90 -16.32
C SER A 466 -25.09 22.67 -15.14
N LEU A 467 -26.04 22.05 -14.42
CA LEU A 467 -26.68 22.59 -13.23
C LEU A 467 -26.57 21.62 -12.04
N SER A 468 -25.52 21.78 -11.24
CA SER A 468 -25.44 21.18 -9.90
C SER A 468 -26.38 21.92 -8.96
N LEU A 469 -27.59 21.38 -8.72
CA LEU A 469 -28.56 21.90 -7.75
C LEU A 469 -28.17 21.59 -6.29
N GLY A 470 -27.22 20.68 -6.08
CA GLY A 470 -26.46 20.53 -4.83
C GLY A 470 -26.99 19.48 -3.85
N PHE A 471 -26.54 19.63 -2.60
CA PHE A 471 -26.71 18.69 -1.49
C PHE A 471 -27.89 19.06 -0.59
N VAL A 472 -28.95 18.23 -0.58
CA VAL A 472 -30.09 18.37 0.33
C VAL A 472 -29.85 17.52 1.58
N LYS A 473 -29.72 18.18 2.73
CA LYS A 473 -29.26 17.65 4.02
C LYS A 473 -30.45 17.26 4.91
N TRP A 474 -30.42 16.07 5.53
CA TRP A 474 -31.38 15.68 6.58
C TRP A 474 -31.33 16.68 7.75
N PRO A 475 -32.47 17.17 8.28
CA PRO A 475 -33.85 16.67 8.10
C PRO A 475 -34.68 17.34 6.98
N TYR A 476 -34.07 17.67 5.84
CA TYR A 476 -34.73 18.25 4.65
C TYR A 476 -35.50 19.56 4.96
N THR A 477 -35.02 20.35 5.92
CA THR A 477 -35.62 21.63 6.32
C THR A 477 -35.20 22.81 5.43
N GLN A 478 -34.39 22.56 4.40
CA GLN A 478 -34.00 23.58 3.43
C GLN A 478 -35.16 23.86 2.45
N PRO A 479 -35.26 25.08 1.88
CA PRO A 479 -36.17 25.31 0.77
C PRO A 479 -35.80 24.44 -0.45
N VAL A 480 -36.75 24.29 -1.39
CA VAL A 480 -36.51 23.63 -2.68
C VAL A 480 -35.30 24.26 -3.37
N ALA A 481 -34.25 23.47 -3.56
CA ALA A 481 -33.01 23.92 -4.20
C ALA A 481 -33.30 24.30 -5.66
N SER A 482 -32.79 25.45 -6.10
CA SER A 482 -33.06 25.98 -7.44
C SER A 482 -31.87 26.73 -8.02
N LYS A 483 -31.74 26.69 -9.35
CA LYS A 483 -30.80 27.50 -10.13
C LYS A 483 -31.48 28.00 -11.40
N GLN A 484 -31.10 29.19 -11.82
CA GLN A 484 -31.51 29.76 -13.10
C GLN A 484 -30.55 29.31 -14.20
N ILE A 485 -31.07 29.10 -15.40
CA ILE A 485 -30.30 28.98 -16.64
C ILE A 485 -30.86 29.95 -17.66
N THR A 486 -29.96 30.68 -18.31
CA THR A 486 -30.28 31.66 -19.34
C THR A 486 -29.82 31.15 -20.68
N TYR A 487 -30.65 31.29 -21.70
CA TYR A 487 -30.32 30.97 -23.09
C TYR A 487 -30.11 32.29 -23.84
N ASN A 488 -28.93 32.47 -24.44
CA ASN A 488 -28.59 33.61 -25.27
C ASN A 488 -28.63 33.19 -26.75
N ASN A 489 -29.30 33.96 -27.61
CA ASN A 489 -29.47 33.68 -29.03
C ASN A 489 -28.67 34.67 -29.88
N THR A 490 -27.58 34.18 -30.48
CA THR A 490 -26.72 34.95 -31.40
C THR A 490 -27.32 35.13 -32.79
N GLY A 491 -28.46 34.47 -33.08
CA GLY A 491 -29.14 34.54 -34.37
C GLY A 491 -29.95 35.82 -34.59
N ALA A 492 -30.13 36.18 -35.87
CA ALA A 492 -30.89 37.35 -36.31
C ALA A 492 -32.43 37.20 -36.22
N THR A 493 -32.93 36.07 -35.72
CA THR A 493 -34.37 35.77 -35.56
C THR A 493 -34.63 35.22 -34.16
N PRO A 494 -35.75 35.57 -33.50
CA PRO A 494 -36.14 34.96 -32.23
C PRO A 494 -36.32 33.44 -32.35
N VAL A 495 -36.04 32.70 -31.28
CA VAL A 495 -36.16 31.23 -31.22
C VAL A 495 -37.07 30.85 -30.05
N SER A 496 -38.19 30.20 -30.34
CA SER A 496 -39.05 29.57 -29.32
C SER A 496 -38.50 28.20 -28.96
N LEU A 497 -38.40 27.91 -27.66
CA LEU A 497 -37.81 26.70 -27.10
C LEU A 497 -38.80 26.05 -26.13
N LYS A 498 -39.28 24.86 -26.49
CA LYS A 498 -39.98 23.96 -25.57
C LYS A 498 -38.98 23.32 -24.62
N LEU A 499 -39.30 23.31 -23.33
CA LEU A 499 -38.42 22.88 -22.25
C LEU A 499 -38.95 21.60 -21.58
N THR A 500 -38.11 20.59 -21.42
CA THR A 500 -38.48 19.31 -20.78
C THR A 500 -37.33 18.73 -19.96
N THR A 501 -37.66 18.05 -18.86
CA THR A 501 -36.75 17.23 -18.05
C THR A 501 -37.06 15.75 -18.21
N ASP A 502 -36.02 14.90 -18.19
CA ASP A 502 -36.15 13.43 -18.21
C ASP A 502 -36.40 12.81 -16.81
N VAL A 503 -35.93 13.48 -15.75
CA VAL A 503 -36.10 13.09 -14.34
C VAL A 503 -37.21 13.94 -13.69
N PRO A 504 -38.35 13.34 -13.26
CA PRO A 504 -39.51 14.07 -12.70
C PRO A 504 -39.25 14.88 -11.41
N ALA A 505 -38.12 14.65 -10.73
CA ALA A 505 -37.72 15.44 -9.57
C ALA A 505 -37.15 16.83 -9.94
N PHE A 506 -36.78 17.05 -11.21
CA PHE A 506 -36.37 18.35 -11.72
C PHE A 506 -37.55 19.07 -12.36
N VAL A 507 -38.05 20.10 -11.68
CA VAL A 507 -39.24 20.89 -12.04
C VAL A 507 -38.79 22.22 -12.65
N LEU A 508 -39.48 22.66 -13.71
CA LEU A 508 -39.19 23.91 -14.42
C LEU A 508 -40.21 24.99 -14.07
N SER A 509 -39.78 26.26 -14.05
CA SER A 509 -40.68 27.41 -13.85
C SER A 509 -41.59 27.70 -15.06
N THR A 510 -41.25 27.19 -16.23
CA THR A 510 -42.08 27.19 -17.44
C THR A 510 -41.69 26.01 -18.35
N GLY A 511 -42.64 25.51 -19.14
CA GLY A 511 -42.41 24.48 -20.17
C GLY A 511 -42.04 25.05 -21.55
N GLU A 512 -42.01 26.38 -21.70
CA GLU A 512 -41.64 27.06 -22.95
C GLU A 512 -41.11 28.47 -22.68
N ILE A 513 -40.14 28.92 -23.48
CA ILE A 513 -39.62 30.29 -23.53
C ILE A 513 -39.45 30.72 -24.99
N THR A 514 -39.33 32.03 -25.25
CA THR A 514 -38.84 32.55 -26.54
C THR A 514 -37.66 33.47 -26.30
N VAL A 515 -36.53 33.14 -26.93
CA VAL A 515 -35.28 33.89 -26.85
C VAL A 515 -35.26 34.94 -27.97
N PRO A 516 -35.15 36.25 -27.69
CA PRO A 516 -35.10 37.29 -28.72
C PRO A 516 -33.91 37.14 -29.67
N ALA A 517 -33.97 37.76 -30.85
CA ALA A 517 -32.79 37.88 -31.73
C ALA A 517 -31.72 38.76 -31.07
N GLY A 518 -30.48 38.28 -30.95
CA GLY A 518 -29.39 39.00 -30.27
C GLY A 518 -29.66 39.27 -28.78
N GLY A 519 -30.47 38.43 -28.13
CA GLY A 519 -30.90 38.62 -26.74
C GLY A 519 -31.08 37.31 -25.98
N GLU A 520 -31.55 37.42 -24.74
CA GLU A 520 -31.58 36.30 -23.79
C GLU A 520 -32.97 36.05 -23.18
N ALA A 521 -33.19 34.82 -22.71
CA ALA A 521 -34.35 34.45 -21.90
C ALA A 521 -34.00 33.30 -20.94
N SER A 522 -34.61 33.27 -19.75
CA SER A 522 -34.21 32.37 -18.66
C SER A 522 -35.34 31.49 -18.13
N VAL A 523 -34.96 30.32 -17.58
CA VAL A 523 -35.84 29.42 -16.83
C VAL A 523 -35.20 29.05 -15.50
N THR A 524 -36.00 28.85 -14.45
CA THR A 524 -35.54 28.32 -13.17
C THR A 524 -35.78 26.81 -13.13
N VAL A 525 -34.74 26.05 -12.82
CA VAL A 525 -34.78 24.61 -12.57
C VAL A 525 -34.74 24.37 -11.06
N MET A 526 -35.61 23.50 -10.57
CA MET A 526 -35.86 23.24 -9.15
C MET A 526 -35.75 21.74 -8.86
N PHE A 527 -35.12 21.34 -7.75
CA PHE A 527 -35.11 19.96 -7.28
C PHE A 527 -36.16 19.75 -6.19
N ASP A 528 -37.28 19.11 -6.54
CA ASP A 528 -38.36 18.79 -5.62
C ASP A 528 -37.99 17.58 -4.74
N HIS A 529 -37.13 17.87 -3.76
CA HIS A 529 -36.63 16.91 -2.80
C HIS A 529 -37.73 16.35 -1.87
N ALA A 530 -38.93 16.94 -1.85
CA ALA A 530 -40.06 16.40 -1.09
C ALA A 530 -40.69 15.19 -1.82
N LYS A 531 -40.70 15.21 -3.16
CA LYS A 531 -41.13 14.07 -3.99
C LYS A 531 -40.01 13.08 -4.31
N ALA A 532 -38.75 13.49 -4.25
CA ALA A 532 -37.60 12.61 -4.50
C ALA A 532 -37.35 11.62 -3.34
N PRO A 533 -37.16 10.32 -3.62
CA PRO A 533 -36.44 9.40 -2.73
C PRO A 533 -35.04 9.88 -2.32
N VAL A 534 -34.40 9.18 -1.39
CA VAL A 534 -32.99 9.39 -1.01
C VAL A 534 -32.08 8.93 -2.16
N GLY A 535 -30.98 9.65 -2.41
CA GLY A 535 -29.93 9.23 -3.33
C GLY A 535 -29.38 10.31 -4.26
N VAL A 536 -28.59 9.87 -5.24
CA VAL A 536 -28.02 10.69 -6.31
C VAL A 536 -29.03 10.83 -7.45
N TYR A 537 -29.27 12.06 -7.89
CA TYR A 537 -30.12 12.40 -9.02
C TYR A 537 -29.29 12.98 -10.14
N GLY A 538 -29.50 12.49 -11.37
CA GLY A 538 -28.86 13.02 -12.57
C GLY A 538 -29.76 12.82 -13.78
N GLY A 539 -29.96 13.89 -14.54
CA GLY A 539 -30.84 13.95 -15.70
C GLY A 539 -30.47 15.12 -16.61
N ARG A 540 -31.32 15.45 -17.57
CA ARG A 540 -31.11 16.51 -18.57
C ARG A 540 -32.32 17.42 -18.67
N LEU A 541 -32.05 18.72 -18.69
CA LEU A 541 -32.93 19.72 -19.29
C LEU A 541 -32.66 19.75 -20.80
N VAL A 542 -33.70 19.54 -21.60
CA VAL A 542 -33.67 19.69 -23.06
C VAL A 542 -34.49 20.91 -23.44
N ALA A 543 -33.90 21.80 -24.25
CA ALA A 543 -34.56 22.95 -24.85
C ALA A 543 -34.59 22.78 -26.37
N GLN A 544 -35.80 22.66 -26.92
CA GLN A 544 -36.05 22.26 -28.32
C GLN A 544 -36.84 23.33 -29.09
N GLY A 545 -36.24 23.86 -30.16
CA GLY A 545 -36.89 24.70 -31.15
C GLY A 545 -37.06 23.99 -32.50
N SER A 546 -37.22 24.76 -33.58
CA SER A 546 -37.35 24.28 -34.97
C SER A 546 -36.09 23.62 -35.53
N ASP A 547 -34.96 24.28 -35.32
CA ASP A 547 -33.65 24.00 -35.90
C ASP A 547 -32.53 24.05 -34.82
N VAL A 548 -32.93 24.14 -33.55
CA VAL A 548 -32.09 24.33 -32.37
C VAL A 548 -32.44 23.29 -31.33
N THR A 549 -31.43 22.59 -30.82
CA THR A 549 -31.55 21.72 -29.64
C THR A 549 -30.38 22.01 -28.71
N VAL A 550 -30.67 22.46 -27.49
CA VAL A 550 -29.69 22.62 -26.40
C VAL A 550 -29.99 21.59 -25.32
N GLN A 551 -28.96 20.95 -24.76
CA GLN A 551 -29.11 20.08 -23.60
C GLN A 551 -28.21 20.50 -22.45
N THR A 552 -28.69 20.32 -21.22
CA THR A 552 -27.96 20.69 -20.01
C THR A 552 -28.16 19.62 -18.95
N PRO A 553 -27.10 18.88 -18.54
CA PRO A 553 -27.14 18.01 -17.37
C PRO A 553 -27.57 18.74 -16.10
N VAL A 554 -28.48 18.14 -15.35
CA VAL A 554 -28.96 18.62 -14.05
C VAL A 554 -28.69 17.53 -13.01
N GLY A 555 -28.06 17.90 -11.90
CA GLY A 555 -27.66 16.96 -10.85
C GLY A 555 -27.99 17.47 -9.45
N ALA A 556 -28.36 16.55 -8.56
CA ALA A 556 -28.60 16.82 -7.15
C ALA A 556 -28.30 15.58 -6.30
N TYR A 557 -28.12 15.77 -5.00
CA TYR A 557 -28.08 14.67 -4.04
C TYR A 557 -29.03 14.94 -2.89
N LYS A 558 -29.78 13.91 -2.48
CA LYS A 558 -30.56 13.90 -1.24
C LYS A 558 -29.92 12.93 -0.27
N GLU A 559 -29.36 13.48 0.80
CA GLU A 559 -28.74 12.75 1.91
C GLU A 559 -29.74 11.73 2.51
N PRO A 560 -29.30 10.54 2.97
CA PRO A 560 -30.12 9.69 3.82
C PRO A 560 -30.42 10.38 5.17
N GLU A 561 -31.32 9.79 5.96
CA GLU A 561 -31.40 10.11 7.39
C GLU A 561 -29.99 10.02 8.00
N SER A 562 -29.47 11.14 8.52
CA SER A 562 -28.05 11.27 8.89
C SER A 562 -27.84 12.16 10.11
N TYR A 563 -26.92 11.75 10.97
CA TYR A 563 -26.69 12.35 12.28
C TYR A 563 -25.22 12.64 12.53
N ASP A 564 -24.98 13.57 13.44
CA ASP A 564 -23.64 14.00 13.81
C ASP A 564 -23.17 13.15 15.01
N LEU A 565 -22.11 12.36 14.80
CA LEU A 565 -21.42 11.57 15.82
C LEU A 565 -20.21 12.35 16.32
N THR A 566 -20.12 12.59 17.63
CA THR A 566 -19.02 13.31 18.28
C THR A 566 -18.33 12.42 19.30
N THR A 567 -16.99 12.47 19.36
CA THR A 567 -16.20 11.72 20.36
C THR A 567 -15.65 12.62 21.47
N LYS A 568 -15.67 12.11 22.69
CA LYS A 568 -14.93 12.64 23.84
C LYS A 568 -13.99 11.58 24.40
N PHE A 569 -12.80 11.99 24.79
CA PHE A 569 -11.78 11.10 25.36
C PHE A 569 -11.32 11.64 26.72
N ILE A 570 -11.40 10.79 27.75
CA ILE A 570 -10.99 11.10 29.12
C ILE A 570 -9.77 10.25 29.47
N ASP A 571 -8.73 10.90 29.98
CA ASP A 571 -7.48 10.25 30.39
C ASP A 571 -7.57 9.56 31.77
N ARG A 572 -6.52 8.84 32.18
CA ARG A 572 -6.51 8.11 33.46
C ARG A 572 -6.51 9.02 34.70
N ASP A 573 -6.16 10.30 34.55
CA ASP A 573 -6.29 11.32 35.61
C ASP A 573 -7.71 11.92 35.68
N GLY A 574 -8.54 11.67 34.66
CA GLY A 574 -9.89 12.24 34.54
C GLY A 574 -9.96 13.58 33.80
N LYS A 575 -8.92 13.95 33.05
CA LYS A 575 -8.88 15.16 32.21
C LYS A 575 -9.37 14.84 30.80
N GLU A 576 -9.95 15.82 30.12
CA GLU A 576 -10.32 15.68 28.70
C GLU A 576 -9.07 15.85 27.82
N THR A 577 -8.81 14.89 26.92
CA THR A 577 -7.51 14.83 26.21
C THR A 577 -7.31 15.99 25.22
N GLN A 578 -6.04 16.34 25.00
CA GLN A 578 -5.60 17.39 24.07
C GLN A 578 -4.58 16.81 23.09
N GLY A 579 -4.32 17.51 21.97
CA GLY A 579 -3.19 17.23 21.07
C GLY A 579 -3.10 15.80 20.53
N GLY A 580 -4.23 15.11 20.34
CA GLY A 580 -4.24 13.73 19.84
C GLY A 580 -3.81 12.66 20.87
N ALA A 581 -3.85 12.96 22.17
CA ALA A 581 -3.64 11.96 23.23
C ALA A 581 -4.81 10.96 23.36
N GLY A 582 -6.01 11.27 22.86
CA GLY A 582 -7.13 10.34 22.73
C GLY A 582 -7.66 10.28 21.31
N LYS A 583 -7.78 9.08 20.74
CA LYS A 583 -8.10 8.85 19.32
C LYS A 583 -8.68 7.46 19.05
N ALA A 584 -9.63 7.37 18.12
CA ALA A 584 -10.25 6.10 17.68
C ALA A 584 -10.59 6.08 16.18
N SER A 585 -10.37 4.95 15.54
CA SER A 585 -10.87 4.66 14.19
C SER A 585 -12.36 4.36 14.26
N LEU A 586 -13.14 4.99 13.36
CA LEU A 586 -14.58 4.75 13.20
C LEU A 586 -14.80 3.77 12.04
N VAL A 587 -15.68 2.78 12.21
CA VAL A 587 -15.99 1.76 11.20
C VAL A 587 -17.49 1.60 11.03
N SER A 588 -17.98 1.62 9.78
CA SER A 588 -19.36 1.25 9.45
C SER A 588 -19.54 -0.27 9.52
N LEU A 589 -20.48 -0.73 10.35
CA LEU A 589 -20.83 -2.15 10.51
C LEU A 589 -21.81 -2.65 9.44
N GLU A 590 -22.06 -1.85 8.41
CA GLU A 590 -22.96 -2.14 7.28
C GLU A 590 -22.21 -2.19 5.95
N THR A 591 -21.13 -1.41 5.80
CA THR A 591 -20.31 -1.39 4.57
C THR A 591 -18.88 -1.91 4.75
N GLY A 592 -18.39 -2.00 5.99
CA GLY A 592 -16.97 -2.25 6.26
C GLY A 592 -16.07 -1.12 5.73
N ILE A 593 -16.61 0.08 5.55
CA ILE A 593 -15.84 1.30 5.27
C ILE A 593 -15.49 1.94 6.61
N ASP A 594 -14.21 2.19 6.83
CA ASP A 594 -13.68 3.05 7.88
C ASP A 594 -13.82 4.53 7.51
N ASN A 595 -13.93 5.39 8.53
CA ASN A 595 -13.64 6.80 8.33
C ASN A 595 -12.14 6.93 8.03
N PRO A 596 -11.73 7.51 6.88
CA PRO A 596 -10.32 7.71 6.55
C PRO A 596 -9.54 8.53 7.59
N ASP A 597 -10.24 9.31 8.43
CA ASP A 597 -9.68 10.07 9.55
C ASP A 597 -10.06 9.47 10.91
N MET A 598 -9.10 9.43 11.86
CA MET A 598 -9.44 9.07 13.25
C MET A 598 -10.32 10.14 13.89
N MET A 599 -11.30 9.69 14.68
CA MET A 599 -12.02 10.57 15.58
C MET A 599 -11.12 10.92 16.77
N MET A 600 -10.86 12.23 16.96
CA MET A 600 -10.08 12.81 18.05
C MET A 600 -11.02 13.43 19.10
N ASN A 601 -10.48 14.02 20.17
CA ASN A 601 -11.30 14.66 21.19
C ASN A 601 -12.07 15.89 20.66
N ASN A 602 -13.39 15.87 20.84
CA ASN A 602 -14.38 16.77 20.26
C ASN A 602 -14.43 16.80 18.71
N SER A 603 -13.86 15.81 18.01
CA SER A 603 -14.15 15.61 16.59
C SER A 603 -15.61 15.22 16.39
N THR A 604 -16.26 15.85 15.41
CA THR A 604 -17.61 15.50 14.96
C THR A 604 -17.56 15.07 13.51
N VAL A 605 -18.16 13.93 13.19
CA VAL A 605 -18.34 13.43 11.82
C VAL A 605 -19.82 13.20 11.57
N ARG A 606 -20.28 13.47 10.35
CA ARG A 606 -21.68 13.28 9.96
C ARG A 606 -21.83 11.99 9.17
N LEU A 607 -22.81 11.18 9.55
CA LEU A 607 -22.93 9.79 9.09
C LEU A 607 -24.42 9.45 8.84
N PRO A 608 -24.73 8.58 7.86
CA PRO A 608 -26.05 7.97 7.77
C PRO A 608 -26.45 7.26 9.06
N ALA A 609 -27.73 7.27 9.40
CA ALA A 609 -28.30 6.48 10.48
C ALA A 609 -28.06 4.99 10.23
N GLY A 610 -27.54 4.28 11.22
CA GLY A 610 -27.01 2.93 11.05
C GLY A 610 -26.07 2.54 12.18
N ARG A 611 -25.38 1.41 12.03
CA ARG A 611 -24.51 0.83 13.06
C ARG A 611 -23.03 1.06 12.77
N TYR A 612 -22.32 1.49 13.81
CA TYR A 612 -20.90 1.83 13.76
C TYR A 612 -20.11 1.19 14.92
N ALA A 613 -18.79 1.16 14.82
CA ALA A 613 -17.88 0.82 15.90
C ALA A 613 -16.77 1.87 16.03
N LEU A 614 -16.32 2.13 17.26
CA LEU A 614 -15.11 2.89 17.54
C LEU A 614 -14.07 1.98 18.21
N ILE A 615 -12.84 1.98 17.70
CA ILE A 615 -11.68 1.27 18.28
C ILE A 615 -10.47 2.21 18.38
N GLY A 616 -9.76 2.25 19.50
CA GLY A 616 -8.65 3.18 19.66
C GLY A 616 -7.94 3.11 21.01
N SER A 617 -7.26 4.21 21.37
CA SER A 617 -6.59 4.33 22.66
C SER A 617 -6.57 5.76 23.20
N VAL A 618 -6.36 5.87 24.51
CA VAL A 618 -5.97 7.10 25.20
C VAL A 618 -4.61 6.91 25.86
N THR A 619 -3.67 7.81 25.60
CA THR A 619 -2.43 7.93 26.36
C THR A 619 -2.63 8.84 27.57
N THR A 620 -1.97 8.53 28.70
CA THR A 620 -1.97 9.41 29.89
C THR A 620 -0.55 9.55 30.44
N PRO A 621 -0.01 10.79 30.55
CA PRO A 621 1.29 11.03 31.16
C PRO A 621 1.39 10.44 32.57
N ILE A 622 2.56 9.92 32.93
CA ILE A 622 2.84 9.42 34.28
C ILE A 622 3.90 10.34 34.90
N PRO A 623 3.65 10.99 36.04
CA PRO A 623 4.64 11.86 36.68
C PRO A 623 5.97 11.15 36.95
N GLY A 624 7.07 11.69 36.44
CA GLY A 624 8.42 11.14 36.61
C GLY A 624 8.79 9.98 35.67
N HIS A 625 7.93 9.59 34.74
CA HIS A 625 8.26 8.65 33.66
C HIS A 625 8.30 9.38 32.32
N TYR A 626 9.20 8.98 31.41
CA TYR A 626 9.24 9.55 30.05
C TYR A 626 8.09 9.04 29.17
N LEU A 627 7.80 7.73 29.25
CA LEU A 627 6.72 7.09 28.51
C LEU A 627 5.36 7.26 29.22
N PRO A 628 4.29 7.70 28.52
CA PRO A 628 2.93 7.70 29.06
C PRO A 628 2.37 6.28 29.16
N SER A 629 1.43 6.08 30.08
CA SER A 629 0.54 4.91 30.03
C SER A 629 -0.31 4.95 28.76
N SER A 630 -0.74 3.78 28.27
CA SER A 630 -1.73 3.67 27.18
C SER A 630 -2.93 2.87 27.69
N THR A 631 -4.12 3.26 27.25
CA THR A 631 -5.36 2.53 27.51
C THR A 631 -6.05 2.22 26.20
N SER A 632 -6.13 0.94 25.82
CA SER A 632 -6.94 0.45 24.71
C SER A 632 -8.42 0.51 25.09
N LEU A 633 -9.26 1.06 24.21
CA LEU A 633 -10.69 1.20 24.46
C LEU A 633 -11.49 1.19 23.16
N ALA A 634 -12.71 0.66 23.26
CA ALA A 634 -13.62 0.49 22.14
C ALA A 634 -15.07 0.63 22.59
N GLU A 635 -15.90 1.13 21.69
CA GLU A 635 -17.36 0.99 21.74
C GLU A 635 -17.78 0.21 20.49
N PRO A 636 -17.83 -1.14 20.53
CA PRO A 636 -17.86 -1.95 19.32
C PRO A 636 -19.22 -1.97 18.62
N THR A 637 -20.28 -1.38 19.18
CA THR A 637 -21.56 -1.20 18.49
C THR A 637 -22.26 0.06 19.00
N ILE A 638 -22.31 1.06 18.14
CA ILE A 638 -23.02 2.32 18.29
C ILE A 638 -24.22 2.25 17.33
N ASP A 639 -25.42 2.54 17.83
CA ASP A 639 -26.66 2.52 17.04
C ASP A 639 -27.10 3.98 16.81
N LEU A 640 -26.66 4.56 15.68
CA LEU A 640 -26.75 5.99 15.42
C LEU A 640 -28.14 6.36 14.89
N ARG A 641 -29.03 6.81 15.79
CA ARG A 641 -30.42 7.22 15.49
C ARG A 641 -30.72 8.69 15.90
N GLY A 642 -29.67 9.47 16.09
CA GLY A 642 -29.73 10.85 16.57
C GLY A 642 -28.32 11.40 16.76
N ASN A 643 -28.17 12.71 16.88
CA ASN A 643 -26.88 13.33 17.18
C ASN A 643 -26.35 12.77 18.52
N THR A 644 -25.16 12.15 18.50
CA THR A 644 -24.68 11.25 19.55
C THR A 644 -23.28 11.64 20.01
N VAL A 645 -23.07 11.68 21.32
CA VAL A 645 -21.74 11.92 21.92
C VAL A 645 -21.26 10.64 22.60
N VAL A 646 -20.18 10.04 22.09
CA VAL A 646 -19.55 8.84 22.67
C VAL A 646 -18.37 9.26 23.54
N THR A 647 -18.33 8.79 24.79
CA THR A 647 -17.26 9.13 25.76
C THR A 647 -16.41 7.92 26.09
N LEU A 648 -15.16 7.93 25.62
CA LEU A 648 -14.15 6.89 25.83
C LEU A 648 -13.29 7.25 27.06
N ASP A 649 -13.52 6.56 28.18
CA ASP A 649 -12.98 6.90 29.51
C ASP A 649 -11.90 5.90 29.97
N ALA A 650 -10.64 6.34 29.94
CA ALA A 650 -9.48 5.53 30.27
C ALA A 650 -9.37 5.16 31.76
N ARG A 651 -10.08 5.86 32.67
CA ARG A 651 -10.10 5.52 34.11
C ARG A 651 -10.71 4.15 34.38
N ARG A 652 -11.56 3.66 33.45
CA ARG A 652 -12.13 2.30 33.49
C ARG A 652 -11.09 1.21 33.18
N GLY A 653 -9.92 1.58 32.64
CA GLY A 653 -8.89 0.65 32.17
C GLY A 653 -8.27 -0.22 33.27
N LYS A 654 -8.28 -1.54 33.06
CA LYS A 654 -7.59 -2.54 33.89
C LYS A 654 -6.19 -2.76 33.34
N LYS A 655 -5.19 -2.91 34.22
CA LYS A 655 -3.79 -3.08 33.80
C LYS A 655 -3.61 -4.43 33.11
N VAL A 656 -2.94 -4.42 31.95
CA VAL A 656 -2.45 -5.63 31.30
C VAL A 656 -1.21 -6.09 32.06
N SER A 657 -1.20 -7.34 32.53
CA SER A 657 -0.05 -7.94 33.20
C SER A 657 0.13 -9.40 32.82
N VAL A 658 1.36 -9.88 32.88
CA VAL A 658 1.67 -11.29 32.63
C VAL A 658 2.67 -11.77 33.68
N ARG A 659 2.49 -13.00 34.16
CA ARG A 659 3.43 -13.70 35.03
C ARG A 659 3.87 -15.01 34.42
N THR A 660 5.17 -15.24 34.42
CA THR A 660 5.89 -16.42 33.92
C THR A 660 6.35 -17.31 35.08
N ASP A 661 6.77 -18.54 34.78
CA ASP A 661 7.46 -19.37 35.78
C ASP A 661 8.89 -18.88 36.05
N GLU A 662 9.54 -18.26 35.05
CA GLU A 662 10.85 -17.59 35.17
C GLU A 662 10.70 -16.18 35.77
N PRO A 663 11.25 -15.88 36.97
CA PRO A 663 10.98 -14.63 37.70
C PRO A 663 11.81 -13.42 37.22
N ASP A 664 12.89 -13.63 36.47
CA ASP A 664 13.71 -12.56 35.88
C ASP A 664 13.39 -12.27 34.40
N ALA A 665 12.30 -12.85 33.88
CA ALA A 665 11.76 -12.52 32.56
C ALA A 665 11.15 -11.10 32.56
N ARG A 666 11.40 -10.31 31.52
CA ARG A 666 10.86 -8.95 31.35
C ARG A 666 10.30 -8.78 29.95
N LEU A 667 9.34 -7.86 29.80
CA LEU A 667 8.79 -7.51 28.49
C LEU A 667 9.87 -6.87 27.62
N VAL A 668 10.15 -7.48 26.46
CA VAL A 668 11.10 -6.98 25.46
C VAL A 668 10.37 -6.18 24.39
N SER A 669 9.26 -6.71 23.89
CA SER A 669 8.37 -6.04 22.95
C SER A 669 6.97 -6.66 23.00
N GLY A 670 5.99 -5.97 22.43
CA GLY A 670 4.63 -6.47 22.32
C GLY A 670 3.73 -5.55 21.51
N THR A 671 2.49 -5.95 21.31
CA THR A 671 1.42 -5.14 20.72
C THR A 671 0.11 -5.41 21.44
N ALA A 672 -0.59 -4.35 21.84
CA ALA A 672 -2.02 -4.39 22.13
C ALA A 672 -2.79 -4.02 20.86
N GLY A 673 -3.78 -4.83 20.47
CA GLY A 673 -4.51 -4.72 19.22
C GLY A 673 -6.04 -4.77 19.39
N LEU A 674 -6.72 -4.01 18.55
CA LEU A 674 -8.18 -3.99 18.37
C LEU A 674 -8.48 -4.17 16.88
N SER A 675 -9.45 -5.03 16.51
CA SER A 675 -9.95 -5.13 15.13
C SER A 675 -11.46 -5.06 15.04
N VAL A 676 -11.96 -4.56 13.91
CA VAL A 676 -13.34 -4.70 13.44
C VAL A 676 -13.33 -5.40 12.09
N ASP A 677 -14.00 -6.55 12.02
CA ASP A 677 -14.00 -7.49 10.91
C ASP A 677 -15.41 -7.59 10.30
N ILE A 678 -15.62 -7.00 9.12
CA ILE A 678 -16.92 -6.84 8.46
C ILE A 678 -16.78 -7.10 6.96
N HIS A 679 -17.64 -7.96 6.39
CA HIS A 679 -17.71 -8.26 4.94
C HIS A 679 -16.36 -8.61 4.28
N GLY A 680 -15.46 -9.28 5.01
CA GLY A 680 -14.13 -9.67 4.52
C GLY A 680 -13.07 -8.56 4.58
N ARG A 681 -13.43 -7.37 5.07
CA ARG A 681 -12.51 -6.29 5.43
C ARG A 681 -12.18 -6.37 6.92
N SER A 682 -10.98 -5.93 7.30
CA SER A 682 -10.54 -5.84 8.69
C SER A 682 -9.89 -4.49 8.92
N VAL A 683 -10.47 -3.69 9.82
CA VAL A 683 -9.93 -2.39 10.22
C VAL A 683 -9.31 -2.55 11.60
N GLY A 684 -8.03 -2.21 11.73
CA GLY A 684 -7.26 -2.46 12.94
C GLY A 684 -6.67 -1.19 13.56
N TYR A 685 -6.70 -1.14 14.90
CA TYR A 685 -5.91 -0.19 15.68
C TYR A 685 -4.89 -0.95 16.52
N PHE A 686 -3.62 -0.54 16.44
CA PHE A 686 -2.50 -1.24 17.08
C PHE A 686 -1.58 -0.24 17.79
N SER A 687 -1.09 -0.62 18.97
CA SER A 687 -0.10 0.15 19.73
C SER A 687 0.98 -0.73 20.34
N LEU A 688 2.22 -0.26 20.33
CA LEU A 688 3.37 -0.95 20.93
C LEU A 688 3.18 -1.11 22.44
N ALA A 689 3.29 -2.34 22.92
CA ALA A 689 3.04 -2.67 24.32
C ALA A 689 4.22 -2.29 25.23
N SER A 690 3.93 -2.01 26.49
CA SER A 690 4.87 -1.70 27.56
C SER A 690 4.32 -2.19 28.91
N GLU A 691 5.13 -2.09 29.96
CA GLU A 691 4.68 -2.42 31.32
C GLU A 691 3.61 -1.46 31.89
N GLU A 692 3.24 -0.37 31.17
CA GLU A 692 2.17 0.56 31.54
C GLU A 692 1.04 0.58 30.49
N ASP A 693 0.48 -0.60 30.23
CA ASP A 693 -0.72 -0.80 29.43
C ASP A 693 -1.96 -1.17 30.21
N TYR A 694 -3.08 -0.72 29.67
CA TYR A 694 -4.41 -0.94 30.21
C TYR A 694 -5.38 -1.22 29.05
N ALA A 695 -6.47 -1.93 29.33
CA ALA A 695 -7.62 -1.93 28.44
C ALA A 695 -8.93 -1.76 29.23
N VAL A 696 -9.90 -1.06 28.65
CA VAL A 696 -11.24 -0.91 29.24
C VAL A 696 -12.05 -2.18 28.96
N PRO A 697 -12.54 -2.90 29.99
CA PRO A 697 -13.36 -4.09 29.74
C PRO A 697 -14.66 -3.75 29.02
N VAL A 698 -14.99 -4.57 28.02
CA VAL A 698 -16.15 -4.43 27.13
C VAL A 698 -17.04 -5.65 27.31
N ALA A 699 -18.23 -5.46 27.85
CA ALA A 699 -19.21 -6.52 28.08
C ALA A 699 -20.06 -6.78 26.83
N GLY A 700 -20.59 -8.00 26.71
CA GLY A 700 -21.39 -8.43 25.55
C GLY A 700 -20.68 -9.46 24.69
N ASN A 701 -21.16 -9.64 23.46
CA ASN A 701 -20.53 -10.45 22.43
C ASN A 701 -20.76 -9.77 21.07
N HIS A 702 -19.73 -9.10 20.58
CA HIS A 702 -19.73 -8.37 19.30
C HIS A 702 -18.98 -9.22 18.25
N PRO A 703 -19.64 -10.05 17.43
CA PRO A 703 -18.97 -11.09 16.63
C PRO A 703 -18.00 -10.55 15.57
N HIS A 704 -18.12 -9.27 15.24
CA HIS A 704 -17.25 -8.52 14.33
C HIS A 704 -16.08 -7.83 15.02
N PHE A 705 -15.85 -8.02 16.32
CA PHE A 705 -14.82 -7.31 17.10
C PHE A 705 -13.81 -8.28 17.72
N THR A 706 -12.52 -7.91 17.69
CA THR A 706 -11.45 -8.68 18.34
C THR A 706 -10.54 -7.76 19.17
N TYR A 707 -10.09 -8.24 20.33
CA TYR A 707 -9.01 -7.67 21.12
C TYR A 707 -7.89 -8.69 21.25
N PHE A 708 -6.62 -8.27 21.28
CA PHE A 708 -5.53 -9.15 21.67
C PHE A 708 -4.35 -8.40 22.31
N ASP A 709 -3.71 -9.06 23.27
CA ASP A 709 -2.35 -8.73 23.71
C ASP A 709 -1.38 -9.76 23.14
N ARG A 710 -0.36 -9.31 22.39
CA ARG A 710 0.82 -10.11 22.03
C ARG A 710 2.04 -9.59 22.78
N LEU A 711 2.76 -10.46 23.49
CA LEU A 711 3.85 -10.09 24.39
C LEU A 711 5.05 -11.03 24.17
N LYS A 712 6.25 -10.46 24.04
CA LYS A 712 7.53 -11.20 24.04
C LYS A 712 8.29 -10.90 25.33
N LEU A 713 8.63 -11.95 26.08
CA LEU A 713 9.45 -11.81 27.28
C LEU A 713 10.73 -12.64 27.17
N GLU A 714 11.85 -12.04 27.50
CA GLU A 714 13.15 -12.72 27.59
C GLU A 714 13.85 -12.25 28.87
N ARG A 715 14.97 -12.90 29.23
CA ARG A 715 15.87 -12.40 30.26
C ARG A 715 16.61 -11.17 29.71
N PRO A 716 16.64 -10.02 30.40
CA PRO A 716 17.34 -8.83 29.90
C PRO A 716 18.80 -9.11 29.53
N ALA A 717 19.18 -8.72 28.31
CA ALA A 717 20.55 -8.90 27.80
C ALA A 717 21.59 -8.11 28.60
N VAL A 718 21.17 -7.03 29.26
CA VAL A 718 21.94 -6.28 30.26
C VAL A 718 21.06 -6.04 31.48
N ARG A 719 21.64 -6.16 32.68
CA ARG A 719 21.04 -5.77 33.96
C ARG A 719 22.03 -4.86 34.70
N LEU A 720 21.50 -3.83 35.35
CA LEU A 720 22.28 -2.89 36.15
C LEU A 720 21.66 -2.77 37.53
N THR A 721 22.36 -3.27 38.54
CA THR A 721 21.94 -3.18 39.95
C THR A 721 22.79 -2.13 40.66
N VAL A 722 22.16 -1.24 41.43
CA VAL A 722 22.84 -0.42 42.43
C VAL A 722 22.93 -1.23 43.72
N GLU A 723 24.13 -1.31 44.29
CA GLU A 723 24.43 -2.10 45.49
C GLU A 723 24.53 -1.21 46.74
N GLN A 724 25.11 0.00 46.58
CA GLN A 724 25.28 0.99 47.65
C GLN A 724 25.23 2.42 47.07
N PRO A 725 24.75 3.43 47.82
CA PRO A 725 24.30 3.36 49.23
C PRO A 725 22.94 2.67 49.43
N GLU A 726 22.12 2.55 48.37
CA GLU A 726 20.80 1.91 48.40
C GLU A 726 20.74 0.80 47.36
N SER A 727 20.15 -0.36 47.72
CA SER A 727 20.03 -1.49 46.78
C SER A 727 18.76 -1.39 45.93
N PHE A 728 18.92 -1.30 44.61
CA PHE A 728 17.82 -1.38 43.63
C PHE A 728 18.30 -1.76 42.23
N GLU A 729 17.47 -2.44 41.45
CA GLU A 729 17.70 -2.67 40.02
C GLU A 729 17.23 -1.46 39.21
N ILE A 730 18.00 -1.09 38.18
CA ILE A 730 17.62 -0.11 37.16
C ILE A 730 17.18 -0.91 35.92
N PRO A 731 15.91 -0.86 35.50
CA PRO A 731 15.48 -1.46 34.24
C PRO A 731 16.16 -0.70 33.09
N VAL A 732 17.00 -1.40 32.32
CA VAL A 732 17.81 -0.83 31.24
C VAL A 732 17.58 -1.56 29.93
N GLU A 733 17.56 -0.79 28.83
CA GLU A 733 17.69 -1.29 27.47
C GLU A 733 19.18 -1.26 27.07
N TRP A 734 19.66 -2.28 26.36
CA TRP A 734 21.00 -2.26 25.78
C TRP A 734 20.95 -1.66 24.37
N VAL A 735 21.78 -0.65 24.11
CA VAL A 735 21.86 0.06 22.83
C VAL A 735 22.57 -0.82 21.79
N SER A 736 21.80 -1.79 21.27
CA SER A 736 22.30 -3.08 20.78
C SER A 736 22.91 -3.12 19.38
N ASN A 737 22.83 -2.02 18.63
CA ASN A 737 23.45 -1.89 17.30
C ASN A 737 24.66 -0.94 17.28
N THR A 738 24.88 -0.15 18.33
CA THR A 738 25.85 0.95 18.34
C THR A 738 26.74 0.95 19.58
N SER A 739 26.68 -0.10 20.43
CA SER A 739 27.63 -0.32 21.52
C SER A 739 27.94 -1.81 21.68
N PRO A 740 29.15 -2.21 22.13
CA PRO A 740 29.44 -3.60 22.45
C PRO A 740 28.61 -4.07 23.65
N LEU A 741 28.15 -5.33 23.61
CA LEU A 741 27.51 -5.96 24.77
C LEU A 741 28.52 -6.13 25.91
N PRO A 742 28.20 -5.77 27.16
CA PRO A 742 29.03 -6.13 28.30
C PRO A 742 28.89 -7.63 28.57
N VAL A 743 29.95 -8.41 28.40
CA VAL A 743 29.91 -9.87 28.62
C VAL A 743 30.33 -10.20 30.06
N GLY A 744 29.48 -10.96 30.76
CA GLY A 744 29.70 -11.37 32.16
C GLY A 744 29.25 -10.31 33.16
N THR A 745 29.71 -10.46 34.41
CA THR A 745 29.37 -9.55 35.52
C THR A 745 30.60 -8.72 35.92
N ARG A 746 30.40 -7.42 36.13
CA ARG A 746 31.42 -6.46 36.58
C ARG A 746 30.83 -5.58 37.69
N SER A 747 31.53 -5.49 38.82
CA SER A 747 31.27 -4.44 39.82
C SER A 747 32.07 -3.19 39.43
N LEU A 748 31.39 -2.04 39.39
CA LEU A 748 31.93 -0.75 38.98
C LEU A 748 31.53 0.32 40.02
N SER A 749 32.27 1.42 40.09
CA SER A 749 31.73 2.66 40.66
C SER A 749 30.96 3.41 39.57
N ALA A 750 29.79 3.93 39.89
CA ALA A 750 29.07 4.88 39.06
C ALA A 750 29.49 6.32 39.42
N VAL A 751 29.65 7.17 38.40
CA VAL A 751 29.91 8.61 38.52
C VAL A 751 28.91 9.35 37.64
N ASP A 752 28.13 10.26 38.21
CA ASP A 752 27.30 11.18 37.45
C ASP A 752 28.14 12.29 36.82
N VAL A 753 27.95 12.52 35.52
CA VAL A 753 28.43 13.71 34.78
C VAL A 753 27.27 14.57 34.27
N GLY A 754 26.01 14.17 34.52
CA GLY A 754 24.82 14.95 34.20
C GLY A 754 24.79 15.41 32.74
N ARG A 755 24.79 16.73 32.52
CA ARG A 755 24.78 17.36 31.18
C ARG A 755 26.15 17.85 30.69
N ALA A 756 27.26 17.52 31.37
CA ALA A 756 28.61 18.04 31.09
C ALA A 756 29.05 17.95 29.61
N THR A 757 29.74 18.98 29.11
CA THR A 757 30.30 19.01 27.73
C THR A 757 31.46 18.01 27.57
N PRO A 758 31.90 17.67 26.34
CA PRO A 758 33.10 16.85 26.11
C PRO A 758 34.36 17.35 26.85
N GLU A 759 34.54 18.68 26.92
CA GLU A 759 35.66 19.31 27.63
C GLU A 759 35.53 19.19 29.16
N GLU A 760 34.31 19.31 29.68
CA GLU A 760 34.02 19.11 31.11
C GLU A 760 34.17 17.63 31.50
N ILE A 761 33.75 16.69 30.64
CA ILE A 761 33.92 15.24 30.83
C ILE A 761 35.40 14.88 31.01
N ALA A 762 36.32 15.53 30.28
CA ALA A 762 37.76 15.32 30.42
C ALA A 762 38.34 15.72 31.80
N ALA A 763 37.59 16.48 32.63
CA ALA A 763 37.96 16.81 34.00
C ALA A 763 37.47 15.77 35.04
N HIS A 764 36.62 14.81 34.66
CA HIS A 764 36.14 13.75 35.55
C HIS A 764 37.06 12.52 35.54
N ASP A 765 37.41 12.01 36.71
CA ASP A 765 38.03 10.67 36.83
C ASP A 765 36.98 9.59 36.56
N LEU A 766 36.92 9.12 35.32
CA LEU A 766 36.04 8.05 34.86
C LEU A 766 36.75 6.71 34.68
N LYS A 767 38.06 6.65 34.97
CA LYS A 767 38.92 5.50 34.64
C LYS A 767 38.46 4.21 35.33
N GLY A 768 37.93 3.27 34.54
CA GLY A 768 37.42 2.00 35.06
C GLY A 768 36.00 2.05 35.67
N LYS A 769 35.24 3.13 35.42
CA LYS A 769 33.94 3.40 36.05
C LYS A 769 32.77 3.28 35.06
N LEU A 770 31.55 3.24 35.60
CA LEU A 770 30.32 3.51 34.85
C LEU A 770 30.08 5.02 34.85
N ALA A 771 30.01 5.63 33.68
CA ALA A 771 29.54 7.01 33.57
C ALA A 771 28.00 7.04 33.54
N VAL A 772 27.38 7.93 34.31
CA VAL A 772 25.94 8.20 34.26
C VAL A 772 25.75 9.59 33.66
N PHE A 773 24.90 9.73 32.63
CA PHE A 773 24.76 10.99 31.91
C PHE A 773 23.37 11.20 31.29
N THR A 774 23.11 12.45 30.90
CA THR A 774 21.93 12.87 30.15
C THR A 774 22.29 13.96 29.13
N THR A 775 21.38 14.30 28.21
CA THR A 775 21.60 15.32 27.18
C THR A 775 20.30 16.05 26.83
N ALA A 776 20.38 17.12 26.03
CA ALA A 776 19.26 17.99 25.68
C ALA A 776 18.78 17.86 24.21
N GLY A 777 19.48 17.10 23.37
CA GLY A 777 19.02 16.78 22.01
C GLY A 777 20.12 16.38 21.03
N GLU A 778 21.26 17.07 21.07
CA GLU A 778 22.16 17.15 19.90
C GLU A 778 23.51 16.41 20.08
N ASP A 779 24.12 16.41 21.27
CA ASP A 779 25.52 15.94 21.46
C ASP A 779 25.71 14.48 21.95
N TYR A 780 24.78 13.55 21.72
CA TYR A 780 24.87 12.21 22.35
C TYR A 780 26.10 11.40 21.93
N ASP A 781 26.39 11.29 20.63
CA ASP A 781 27.49 10.46 20.13
C ASP A 781 28.85 11.03 20.58
N ASP A 782 29.00 12.36 20.58
CA ASP A 782 30.21 13.07 21.04
C ASP A 782 30.41 12.92 22.55
N LYS A 783 29.34 13.01 23.35
CA LYS A 783 29.40 12.72 24.80
C LYS A 783 29.82 11.28 25.07
N VAL A 784 29.24 10.30 24.38
CA VAL A 784 29.62 8.88 24.55
C VAL A 784 31.07 8.62 24.14
N THR A 785 31.56 9.33 23.11
CA THR A 785 32.97 9.29 22.69
C THR A 785 33.87 9.88 23.78
N ALA A 786 33.59 11.09 24.28
CA ALA A 786 34.35 11.73 25.35
C ALA A 786 34.38 10.90 26.66
N LEU A 787 33.27 10.24 27.00
CA LEU A 787 33.20 9.31 28.14
C LEU A 787 34.18 8.13 27.98
N ALA A 788 34.30 7.58 26.77
CA ALA A 788 35.23 6.49 26.46
C ALA A 788 36.70 6.99 26.49
N GLU A 789 36.99 8.17 25.96
CA GLU A 789 38.32 8.78 25.96
C GLU A 789 38.79 9.16 27.38
N ALA A 790 37.88 9.63 28.24
CA ALA A 790 38.11 9.82 29.67
C ALA A 790 38.24 8.50 30.48
N GLY A 791 38.09 7.34 29.82
CA GLY A 791 38.39 6.03 30.39
C GLY A 791 37.24 5.32 31.09
N ALA A 792 35.99 5.74 30.88
CA ALA A 792 34.82 4.95 31.30
C ALA A 792 34.84 3.56 30.65
N VAL A 793 34.34 2.53 31.34
CA VAL A 793 34.28 1.15 30.83
C VAL A 793 32.86 0.68 30.51
N ALA A 794 31.87 1.54 30.77
CA ALA A 794 30.49 1.47 30.33
C ALA A 794 29.83 2.85 30.56
N ALA A 795 28.68 3.10 29.93
CA ALA A 795 27.84 4.27 30.21
C ALA A 795 26.37 3.88 30.45
N LEU A 796 25.70 4.65 31.31
CA LEU A 796 24.25 4.67 31.48
C LEU A 796 23.72 6.03 31.04
N PHE A 797 22.99 6.04 29.92
CA PHE A 797 22.18 7.17 29.52
C PHE A 797 20.83 7.13 30.25
N HIS A 798 20.45 8.21 30.93
CA HIS A 798 19.11 8.35 31.50
C HIS A 798 18.40 9.56 30.91
N PHE A 799 17.10 9.41 30.63
CA PHE A 799 16.28 10.53 30.17
C PHE A 799 15.90 11.40 31.37
N ALA A 800 16.42 12.63 31.42
CA ALA A 800 16.08 13.60 32.46
C ALA A 800 14.95 14.53 32.01
N GLU A 801 15.16 15.24 30.90
CA GLU A 801 14.28 16.28 30.33
C GLU A 801 14.82 16.61 28.93
N GLY A 802 13.99 16.53 27.89
CA GLY A 802 14.36 16.92 26.52
C GLY A 802 13.60 16.17 25.42
N PRO A 803 13.73 16.61 24.15
CA PRO A 803 13.24 15.89 22.98
C PRO A 803 13.97 14.55 22.78
N ILE A 804 13.46 13.74 21.86
CA ILE A 804 13.97 12.42 21.52
C ILE A 804 15.35 12.54 20.87
N VAL A 805 16.32 11.79 21.40
CA VAL A 805 17.71 11.82 20.93
C VAL A 805 17.96 10.68 19.94
N PRO A 806 18.27 10.94 18.65
CA PRO A 806 18.55 9.91 17.67
C PRO A 806 20.00 9.41 17.80
N ILE A 807 20.19 8.25 18.43
CA ILE A 807 21.51 7.60 18.58
C ILE A 807 22.09 7.19 17.23
N ARG A 808 23.36 7.54 16.92
CA ARG A 808 24.04 7.12 15.68
C ARG A 808 25.32 6.31 16.01
N PRO A 809 26.52 6.46 15.39
CA PRO A 809 27.45 5.33 15.15
C PRO A 809 28.18 4.75 16.39
N GLN A 810 29.00 3.71 16.13
CA GLN A 810 29.56 2.80 17.14
C GLN A 810 30.38 3.45 18.26
N SER A 811 29.84 3.40 19.47
CA SER A 811 30.57 3.55 20.74
C SER A 811 31.61 2.45 20.94
N ALA A 812 32.78 2.81 21.45
CA ALA A 812 33.80 1.87 21.90
C ALA A 812 33.46 1.16 23.23
N ILE A 813 32.51 1.70 24.01
CA ILE A 813 32.13 1.20 25.34
C ILE A 813 30.66 0.74 25.39
N PRO A 814 30.30 -0.26 26.23
CA PRO A 814 28.91 -0.68 26.40
C PRO A 814 28.02 0.46 26.88
N VAL A 815 26.89 0.69 26.21
CA VAL A 815 25.91 1.70 26.62
C VAL A 815 24.57 1.05 26.96
N ALA A 816 24.10 1.33 28.17
CA ALA A 816 22.76 1.06 28.64
C ALA A 816 21.95 2.35 28.61
N ALA A 817 20.65 2.27 28.30
CA ALA A 817 19.73 3.40 28.32
C ALA A 817 18.55 3.12 29.28
N THR A 818 18.03 4.14 29.95
CA THR A 818 16.78 4.00 30.72
C THR A 818 15.87 5.23 30.68
N VAL A 819 14.60 4.97 30.35
CA VAL A 819 13.46 5.90 30.42
C VAL A 819 12.74 5.86 31.78
N ARG A 820 13.31 5.14 32.76
CA ARG A 820 12.74 4.92 34.10
C ARG A 820 13.37 5.87 35.14
N PRO A 821 12.61 6.33 36.16
CA PRO A 821 13.10 7.28 37.16
C PRO A 821 14.31 6.78 37.96
N GLU A 822 14.53 5.46 38.04
CA GLU A 822 15.68 4.81 38.67
C GLU A 822 17.04 5.28 38.09
N GLY A 823 17.11 5.63 36.80
CA GLY A 823 18.32 6.21 36.21
C GLY A 823 18.63 7.60 36.77
N ALA A 824 17.61 8.46 36.84
CA ALA A 824 17.73 9.79 37.45
C ALA A 824 17.88 9.73 38.99
N ARG A 825 17.46 8.63 39.63
CA ARG A 825 17.77 8.33 41.04
C ARG A 825 19.25 8.01 41.22
N LEU A 826 19.83 7.18 40.36
CA LEU A 826 21.27 6.85 40.42
C LEU A 826 22.14 8.12 40.25
N ALA A 827 21.83 8.98 39.28
CA ALA A 827 22.52 10.26 39.10
C ALA A 827 22.56 11.08 40.41
N LYS A 828 21.42 11.20 41.10
CA LYS A 828 21.28 11.92 42.39
C LYS A 828 22.04 11.30 43.56
N LEU A 829 22.56 10.07 43.45
CA LEU A 829 23.45 9.48 44.47
C LEU A 829 24.91 9.91 44.29
N GLY A 830 25.29 10.46 43.12
CA GLY A 830 26.61 11.00 42.81
C GLY A 830 27.71 9.94 42.66
N SER A 831 28.01 9.21 43.73
CA SER A 831 28.95 8.07 43.76
C SER A 831 28.27 6.85 44.35
N ALA A 832 28.09 5.82 43.54
CA ALA A 832 27.42 4.58 43.92
C ALA A 832 28.22 3.34 43.50
N SER A 833 28.03 2.23 44.20
CA SER A 833 28.54 0.92 43.77
C SER A 833 27.48 0.24 42.92
N VAL A 834 27.85 -0.25 41.73
CA VAL A 834 26.91 -0.86 40.79
C VAL A 834 27.45 -2.18 40.22
N THR A 835 26.55 -3.14 40.00
CA THR A 835 26.82 -4.40 39.31
C THR A 835 26.22 -4.35 37.92
N LEU A 836 27.08 -4.26 36.91
CA LEU A 836 26.71 -4.41 35.49
C LEU A 836 26.87 -5.87 35.09
N THR A 837 25.78 -6.53 34.71
CA THR A 837 25.80 -7.89 34.15
C THR A 837 25.26 -7.85 32.73
N GLY A 838 25.90 -8.55 31.79
CA GLY A 838 25.32 -8.79 30.47
C GLY A 838 25.57 -10.19 29.92
N LEU A 839 24.63 -10.60 29.07
CA LEU A 839 24.39 -11.98 28.67
C LEU A 839 24.31 -12.05 27.14
N PRO A 840 25.20 -12.80 26.45
CA PRO A 840 25.21 -12.90 24.98
C PRO A 840 23.90 -13.34 24.32
N THR A 841 23.02 -13.98 25.09
CA THR A 841 21.69 -14.41 24.70
C THR A 841 20.86 -14.66 25.97
N SER A 842 19.54 -14.58 25.87
CA SER A 842 18.66 -15.09 26.92
C SER A 842 18.62 -16.63 26.86
N PRO A 843 18.69 -17.34 28.02
CA PRO A 843 18.56 -18.79 28.06
C PRO A 843 17.14 -19.29 27.77
N TYR A 844 16.15 -18.39 27.81
CA TYR A 844 14.76 -18.67 27.47
C TYR A 844 14.10 -17.53 26.67
N ALA A 845 12.95 -17.80 26.05
CA ALA A 845 12.05 -16.78 25.52
C ALA A 845 10.59 -17.19 25.70
N TYR A 846 9.71 -16.23 25.92
CA TYR A 846 8.26 -16.39 25.91
C TYR A 846 7.70 -15.61 24.71
N GLU A 847 7.07 -16.29 23.77
CA GLU A 847 6.28 -15.70 22.68
C GLU A 847 4.80 -15.96 23.01
N LEU A 848 4.11 -14.93 23.48
CA LEU A 848 2.76 -15.04 24.04
C LEU A 848 1.77 -14.23 23.21
N ALA A 849 0.57 -14.76 23.08
CA ALA A 849 -0.59 -14.06 22.50
C ALA A 849 -1.87 -14.48 23.24
N PHE A 850 -2.75 -13.51 23.47
CA PHE A 850 -3.98 -13.65 24.24
C PHE A 850 -5.17 -12.97 23.52
N PRO A 851 -5.69 -13.57 22.44
CA PRO A 851 -6.86 -13.04 21.73
C PRO A 851 -8.16 -13.22 22.53
N SER A 852 -9.09 -12.30 22.30
CA SER A 852 -10.43 -12.27 22.88
C SER A 852 -11.43 -11.79 21.83
N TYR A 853 -12.51 -12.54 21.63
CA TYR A 853 -13.46 -12.34 20.54
C TYR A 853 -14.77 -11.76 21.08
N GLY A 854 -15.20 -10.64 20.52
CA GLY A 854 -16.43 -9.94 20.88
C GLY A 854 -16.47 -9.28 22.26
N THR A 855 -15.35 -9.26 23.00
CA THR A 855 -15.22 -8.68 24.34
C THR A 855 -13.77 -8.25 24.61
N ILE A 856 -13.58 -7.27 25.48
CA ILE A 856 -12.31 -7.05 26.20
C ILE A 856 -12.54 -7.58 27.62
N PRO A 857 -11.78 -8.59 28.07
CA PRO A 857 -12.09 -9.30 29.31
C PRO A 857 -11.85 -8.44 30.55
N VAL A 858 -12.62 -8.71 31.62
CA VAL A 858 -12.49 -8.00 32.91
C VAL A 858 -11.18 -8.33 33.63
N ASN A 859 -10.59 -9.50 33.33
CA ASN A 859 -9.29 -9.91 33.82
C ASN A 859 -8.25 -9.88 32.70
N LEU A 860 -7.21 -9.06 32.86
CA LEU A 860 -6.07 -8.92 31.95
C LEU A 860 -4.75 -9.33 32.64
N ASP A 861 -4.84 -10.12 33.71
CA ASP A 861 -3.71 -10.63 34.49
C ASP A 861 -3.38 -12.08 34.08
N TYR A 862 -2.61 -12.19 32.99
CA TYR A 862 -2.26 -13.43 32.31
C TYR A 862 -1.24 -14.29 33.08
N GLN A 863 -1.36 -15.62 32.96
CA GLN A 863 -0.50 -16.58 33.65
C GLN A 863 0.13 -17.56 32.65
N ALA A 864 1.37 -17.28 32.26
CA ALA A 864 2.16 -18.05 31.29
C ALA A 864 3.05 -19.10 32.00
N ARG A 865 2.41 -20.02 32.72
CA ARG A 865 3.12 -21.15 33.34
C ARG A 865 3.40 -22.24 32.32
N SER A 866 4.48 -22.99 32.50
CA SER A 866 4.96 -24.11 31.65
C SER A 866 3.96 -25.26 31.41
N ARG A 867 2.85 -25.31 32.15
CA ARG A 867 1.72 -26.24 31.94
C ARG A 867 0.58 -25.64 31.10
N ASP A 868 0.48 -24.31 31.08
CA ASP A 868 -0.58 -23.51 30.48
C ASP A 868 -0.13 -22.99 29.08
N VAL A 869 1.19 -22.99 28.81
CA VAL A 869 1.85 -22.74 27.50
C VAL A 869 2.58 -23.99 27.00
N ALA A 870 2.97 -24.03 25.72
CA ALA A 870 3.89 -25.06 25.21
C ALA A 870 5.34 -24.74 25.60
N THR A 871 6.19 -25.76 25.75
CA THR A 871 7.64 -25.65 26.02
C THR A 871 8.44 -26.34 24.92
N VAL A 872 9.22 -25.58 24.15
CA VAL A 872 10.05 -26.05 23.04
C VAL A 872 11.53 -25.90 23.41
N GLN A 873 12.33 -26.94 23.25
CA GLN A 873 13.79 -26.84 23.30
C GLN A 873 14.31 -26.56 21.89
N THR A 874 14.73 -25.32 21.65
CA THR A 874 15.09 -24.83 20.32
C THR A 874 16.59 -24.71 20.15
N VAL A 875 17.10 -25.31 19.08
CA VAL A 875 18.50 -25.28 18.63
C VAL A 875 18.58 -24.52 17.31
N TYR A 876 19.32 -23.42 17.28
CA TYR A 876 19.62 -22.64 16.08
C TYR A 876 21.08 -22.89 15.66
N ARG A 877 21.29 -23.41 14.45
CA ARG A 877 22.60 -23.85 13.96
C ARG A 877 23.27 -22.84 13.03
N GLY A 878 24.56 -23.05 12.77
CA GLY A 878 25.40 -22.23 11.91
C GLY A 878 26.38 -21.36 12.69
N ASP A 879 27.08 -20.46 11.98
CA ASP A 879 28.08 -19.54 12.53
C ASP A 879 27.56 -18.08 12.48
N GLY A 880 27.94 -17.27 13.46
CA GLY A 880 27.79 -15.80 13.42
C GLY A 880 26.57 -15.27 14.17
N VAL A 881 25.62 -14.66 13.45
CA VAL A 881 24.42 -14.01 14.00
C VAL A 881 23.20 -14.40 13.16
N GLY A 882 22.05 -14.55 13.81
CA GLY A 882 20.76 -14.82 13.17
C GLY A 882 19.68 -13.86 13.64
N SER A 883 18.79 -13.49 12.72
CA SER A 883 17.60 -12.68 12.98
C SER A 883 16.39 -13.58 13.22
N LEU A 884 15.75 -13.49 14.39
CA LEU A 884 14.56 -14.27 14.75
C LEU A 884 13.29 -13.42 14.72
N THR A 885 12.21 -14.00 14.20
CA THR A 885 10.84 -13.46 14.33
C THR A 885 9.86 -14.62 14.53
N ALA A 886 8.96 -14.48 15.50
CA ALA A 886 7.76 -15.33 15.63
C ALA A 886 6.50 -14.50 15.37
N GLN A 887 5.39 -15.14 15.03
CA GLN A 887 4.11 -14.53 14.72
C GLN A 887 2.97 -15.45 15.19
N ALA A 888 2.00 -14.89 15.90
CA ALA A 888 0.80 -15.59 16.34
C ALA A 888 -0.24 -15.63 15.21
N ILE A 889 -0.79 -16.82 14.93
CA ILE A 889 -1.78 -17.04 13.86
C ILE A 889 -3.03 -17.70 14.44
N ASP A 890 -4.18 -17.08 14.18
CA ASP A 890 -5.52 -17.53 14.55
C ASP A 890 -6.36 -17.73 13.28
N GLY A 891 -6.55 -18.98 12.86
CA GLY A 891 -7.19 -19.31 11.59
C GLY A 891 -6.43 -18.71 10.40
N SER A 892 -7.01 -17.68 9.75
CA SER A 892 -6.39 -16.88 8.69
C SER A 892 -5.82 -15.53 9.16
N ARG A 893 -6.02 -15.17 10.43
CA ARG A 893 -5.61 -13.88 11.01
C ARG A 893 -4.20 -13.98 11.58
N VAL A 894 -3.39 -12.96 11.33
CA VAL A 894 -2.11 -12.77 12.04
C VAL A 894 -2.37 -11.78 13.18
N LEU A 895 -2.11 -12.20 14.43
CA LEU A 895 -2.33 -11.40 15.63
C LEU A 895 -1.09 -10.52 15.90
N GLU A 896 -0.83 -9.57 15.00
CA GLU A 896 0.40 -8.77 14.98
C GLU A 896 0.20 -7.31 14.55
N GLY A 897 0.68 -6.39 15.40
CA GLY A 897 1.37 -5.17 14.97
C GLY A 897 2.88 -5.34 15.21
N TRP A 898 3.72 -4.41 14.75
CA TRP A 898 5.18 -4.61 14.74
C TRP A 898 5.75 -5.15 16.06
N MET A 899 6.52 -6.23 15.96
CA MET A 899 7.38 -6.71 17.03
C MET A 899 8.81 -6.90 16.55
N GLU A 900 9.74 -6.73 17.49
CA GLU A 900 11.17 -6.59 17.24
C GLU A 900 11.79 -7.87 16.67
N THR A 901 12.45 -7.75 15.51
CA THR A 901 13.27 -8.82 14.93
C THR A 901 14.55 -8.98 15.78
N ARG A 902 14.61 -10.04 16.60
CA ARG A 902 15.70 -10.22 17.58
C ARG A 902 16.96 -10.78 16.91
N GLN A 903 18.06 -10.03 16.96
CA GLN A 903 19.39 -10.59 16.65
C GLN A 903 19.86 -11.49 17.81
N VAL A 904 20.36 -12.68 17.46
CA VAL A 904 20.93 -13.67 18.39
C VAL A 904 22.23 -14.27 17.83
N PRO A 905 23.19 -14.70 18.66
CA PRO A 905 24.37 -15.42 18.18
C PRO A 905 23.99 -16.78 17.57
N LEU A 906 24.80 -17.26 16.63
CA LEU A 906 24.75 -18.62 16.09
C LEU A 906 26.12 -19.32 16.31
N PRO A 907 26.14 -20.56 16.85
CA PRO A 907 24.98 -21.37 17.22
C PRO A 907 24.38 -21.01 18.59
N LEU A 908 23.11 -21.33 18.79
CA LEU A 908 22.35 -21.08 20.02
C LEU A 908 21.49 -22.31 20.40
N ALA A 909 21.34 -22.56 21.69
CA ALA A 909 20.32 -23.44 22.25
C ALA A 909 19.60 -22.70 23.39
N ARG A 910 18.26 -22.67 23.37
CA ARG A 910 17.43 -22.03 24.42
C ARG A 910 16.07 -22.70 24.58
N THR A 911 15.40 -22.43 25.70
CA THR A 911 14.01 -22.89 25.95
C THR A 911 13.01 -21.84 25.51
N GLU A 912 12.02 -22.21 24.70
CA GLU A 912 11.03 -21.28 24.16
C GLU A 912 9.61 -21.68 24.58
N TYR A 913 8.87 -20.71 25.10
CA TYR A 913 7.53 -20.89 25.64
C TYR A 913 6.52 -20.19 24.74
N TYR A 914 5.48 -20.89 24.30
CA TYR A 914 4.54 -20.40 23.30
C TYR A 914 3.08 -20.52 23.76
N SER A 915 2.26 -19.47 23.59
CA SER A 915 0.80 -19.57 23.78
C SER A 915 0.21 -20.72 22.93
N PRO A 916 -0.82 -21.44 23.39
CA PRO A 916 -1.33 -22.64 22.73
C PRO A 916 -2.18 -22.33 21.49
N MET A 917 -1.52 -21.99 20.38
CA MET A 917 -2.11 -21.64 19.08
C MET A 917 -1.17 -21.99 17.93
N THR A 918 -1.50 -21.59 16.70
CA THR A 918 -0.57 -21.68 15.56
C THR A 918 0.45 -20.54 15.65
N TRP A 919 1.72 -20.92 15.62
CA TRP A 919 2.84 -19.99 15.50
C TRP A 919 3.53 -20.19 14.17
N GLN A 920 3.85 -19.09 13.50
CA GLN A 920 4.86 -19.08 12.46
C GLN A 920 6.14 -18.46 13.02
N THR A 921 7.25 -19.17 12.88
CA THR A 921 8.57 -18.71 13.29
C THR A 921 9.47 -18.62 12.06
N SER A 922 10.46 -17.73 12.10
CA SER A 922 11.48 -17.64 11.07
C SER A 922 12.85 -17.26 11.62
N LEU A 923 13.89 -17.72 10.91
CA LEU A 923 15.29 -17.39 11.13
C LEU A 923 15.91 -16.92 9.80
N THR A 924 16.53 -15.73 9.80
CA THR A 924 17.45 -15.31 8.74
C THR A 924 18.89 -15.33 9.28
N PRO A 925 19.74 -16.29 8.88
CA PRO A 925 21.13 -16.35 9.32
C PRO A 925 21.99 -15.40 8.49
N ALA A 926 22.86 -14.61 9.12
CA ALA A 926 23.72 -13.65 8.42
C ALA A 926 24.82 -14.32 7.56
N ALA A 927 25.17 -15.56 7.89
CA ALA A 927 26.12 -16.42 7.17
C ALA A 927 25.48 -17.78 6.84
N GLY A 928 26.18 -18.63 6.09
CA GLY A 928 25.62 -19.90 5.59
C GLY A 928 24.73 -19.67 4.36
N PRO A 929 23.47 -20.14 4.33
CA PRO A 929 22.62 -20.00 3.16
C PRO A 929 22.10 -18.57 2.93
N ARG A 930 22.06 -17.69 3.95
CA ARG A 930 21.45 -16.33 3.97
C ARG A 930 19.94 -16.24 3.69
N THR A 931 19.34 -17.22 3.02
CA THR A 931 17.90 -17.43 2.92
C THR A 931 17.20 -17.39 4.29
N GLN A 932 16.07 -16.67 4.39
CA GLN A 932 15.18 -16.76 5.53
C GLN A 932 14.43 -18.11 5.51
N LEU A 933 14.46 -18.81 6.64
CA LEU A 933 13.79 -20.09 6.86
C LEU A 933 12.45 -19.88 7.57
N PHE A 934 11.40 -20.58 7.15
CA PHE A 934 10.04 -20.45 7.69
C PHE A 934 9.49 -21.78 8.22
N GLY A 935 8.93 -21.76 9.43
CA GLY A 935 8.25 -22.89 10.05
C GLY A 935 6.91 -22.50 10.62
N VAL A 936 5.87 -23.31 10.37
CA VAL A 936 4.53 -23.14 10.96
C VAL A 936 4.23 -24.35 11.84
N ARG A 937 3.78 -24.11 13.08
CA ARG A 937 3.43 -25.16 14.04
C ARG A 937 2.27 -24.75 14.93
N THR A 938 1.24 -25.60 14.99
CA THR A 938 0.18 -25.50 16.01
C THR A 938 0.66 -26.16 17.30
N LEU A 939 0.76 -25.39 18.37
CA LEU A 939 1.26 -25.80 19.69
C LEU A 939 0.12 -25.91 20.71
N ARG A 940 0.25 -26.83 21.68
CA ARG A 940 -0.77 -27.11 22.70
C ARG A 940 -0.30 -26.77 24.11
N ALA A 941 -1.23 -26.45 25.00
CA ALA A 941 -0.91 -26.15 26.40
C ALA A 941 -0.23 -27.35 27.07
N GLY A 942 0.91 -27.12 27.73
CA GLY A 942 1.73 -28.16 28.36
C GLY A 942 2.46 -29.11 27.39
N GLU A 943 2.42 -28.85 26.07
CA GLU A 943 3.20 -29.61 25.09
C GLU A 943 4.70 -29.47 25.37
N LYS A 944 5.45 -30.58 25.29
CA LYS A 944 6.91 -30.59 25.36
C LYS A 944 7.48 -31.01 24.02
N ALA A 945 8.37 -30.19 23.48
CA ALA A 945 8.81 -30.27 22.10
C ALA A 945 10.30 -29.97 21.96
N THR A 946 10.85 -30.34 20.80
CA THR A 946 12.15 -29.85 20.30
C THR A 946 11.96 -29.16 18.95
N ALA A 947 12.93 -28.33 18.56
CA ALA A 947 13.08 -27.77 17.22
C ALA A 947 14.58 -27.57 16.89
N ASP A 948 15.01 -28.02 15.72
CA ASP A 948 16.34 -27.73 15.14
C ASP A 948 16.14 -26.80 13.95
N TRP A 949 16.85 -25.66 13.89
CA TRP A 949 16.74 -24.66 12.82
C TRP A 949 18.07 -24.45 12.11
N ASN A 950 18.00 -24.12 10.82
CA ASN A 950 19.17 -23.90 9.95
C ASN A 950 20.09 -25.14 9.93
N LYS A 951 19.47 -26.32 9.94
CA LYS A 951 20.14 -27.63 9.97
C LYS A 951 20.41 -28.10 8.54
N ALA A 952 21.69 -28.27 8.18
CA ALA A 952 22.05 -28.83 6.88
C ALA A 952 21.72 -30.34 6.84
N VAL A 953 21.32 -30.91 5.71
CA VAL A 953 21.43 -30.40 4.33
C VAL A 953 20.29 -29.45 3.93
N PHE A 954 20.62 -28.38 3.21
CA PHE A 954 19.64 -27.50 2.56
C PHE A 954 19.35 -27.97 1.13
N GLY A 955 18.08 -27.98 0.73
CA GLY A 955 17.67 -28.39 -0.62
C GLY A 955 16.18 -28.19 -0.87
N PRO A 956 15.61 -28.81 -1.93
CA PRO A 956 14.19 -28.72 -2.22
C PRO A 956 13.35 -29.27 -1.06
N GLY A 957 12.38 -28.47 -0.59
CA GLY A 957 11.34 -28.90 0.34
C GLY A 957 9.96 -28.76 -0.29
N ILE A 958 9.01 -29.60 0.12
CA ILE A 958 7.60 -29.52 -0.29
C ILE A 958 6.58 -29.63 0.86
N THR A 959 7.01 -29.57 2.12
CA THR A 959 6.16 -29.74 3.32
C THR A 959 5.95 -28.49 4.15
N GLY A 960 6.81 -27.48 4.01
CA GLY A 960 6.71 -26.20 4.72
C GLY A 960 5.77 -25.18 4.06
N PRO A 961 5.61 -23.97 4.64
CA PRO A 961 4.76 -22.92 4.09
C PRO A 961 5.28 -22.39 2.74
N ALA A 962 4.35 -21.90 1.90
CA ALA A 962 4.66 -21.38 0.57
C ALA A 962 5.10 -19.91 0.51
N THR A 963 4.84 -19.16 1.57
CA THR A 963 5.28 -17.77 1.70
C THR A 963 5.59 -17.47 3.16
N GLN A 964 6.16 -16.31 3.43
CA GLN A 964 6.25 -15.73 4.76
C GLN A 964 4.88 -15.36 5.36
N TYR A 965 3.77 -15.37 4.61
CA TYR A 965 2.51 -14.75 5.07
C TYR A 965 1.23 -15.49 4.64
N GLY A 966 1.16 -16.80 4.86
CA GLY A 966 -0.13 -17.52 4.93
C GLY A 966 -0.11 -19.01 4.57
N PRO A 967 -1.12 -19.78 5.02
CA PRO A 967 -1.29 -21.18 4.65
C PRO A 967 -1.83 -21.32 3.23
N SER A 968 -0.95 -21.21 2.23
CA SER A 968 -1.27 -21.66 0.87
C SER A 968 -1.61 -23.16 0.88
N PRO A 969 -2.65 -23.64 0.17
CA PRO A 969 -2.96 -25.06 0.10
C PRO A 969 -1.91 -25.89 -0.66
N ALA A 970 -0.99 -25.25 -1.39
CA ALA A 970 0.08 -25.88 -2.14
C ALA A 970 1.30 -24.95 -2.31
N LEU A 971 2.44 -25.56 -2.61
CA LEU A 971 3.65 -24.92 -3.16
C LEU A 971 3.66 -24.96 -4.69
N VAL A 972 3.11 -26.04 -5.27
CA VAL A 972 2.89 -26.19 -6.72
C VAL A 972 1.49 -26.73 -6.97
N SER A 973 0.67 -25.98 -7.70
CA SER A 973 -0.77 -26.26 -7.89
C SER A 973 -1.24 -26.00 -9.32
N ARG A 974 -2.38 -26.59 -9.68
CA ARG A 974 -3.13 -26.24 -10.90
C ARG A 974 -4.47 -25.62 -10.53
N THR A 975 -4.84 -24.56 -11.25
CA THR A 975 -6.14 -23.91 -11.21
C THR A 975 -6.58 -23.60 -12.63
N GLY A 976 -7.69 -24.21 -13.07
CA GLY A 976 -8.10 -24.22 -14.47
C GLY A 976 -6.98 -24.73 -15.38
N ASP A 977 -6.52 -23.85 -16.27
CA ASP A 977 -5.48 -24.09 -17.26
C ASP A 977 -4.18 -23.33 -16.96
N THR A 978 -3.93 -23.05 -15.68
CA THR A 978 -2.68 -22.49 -15.17
C THR A 978 -2.06 -23.42 -14.13
N ILE A 979 -0.77 -23.73 -14.27
CA ILE A 979 0.07 -24.29 -13.21
C ILE A 979 0.90 -23.16 -12.60
N GLU A 980 0.87 -23.04 -11.28
CA GLU A 980 1.72 -22.12 -10.51
C GLU A 980 2.69 -22.93 -9.65
N ALA A 981 3.94 -22.46 -9.57
CA ALA A 981 5.01 -23.06 -8.80
C ALA A 981 5.72 -22.01 -7.92
N THR A 982 5.96 -22.36 -6.66
CA THR A 982 6.74 -21.61 -5.67
C THR A 982 7.49 -22.62 -4.79
N LEU A 983 8.75 -22.88 -5.14
CA LEU A 983 9.56 -23.98 -4.63
C LEU A 983 10.66 -23.48 -3.68
N PRO A 984 10.66 -23.89 -2.40
CA PRO A 984 11.72 -23.55 -1.46
C PRO A 984 12.93 -24.49 -1.68
N LEU A 985 13.82 -24.09 -2.58
CA LEU A 985 15.03 -24.83 -2.99
C LEU A 985 16.15 -24.87 -1.93
N PHE A 986 15.99 -24.16 -0.81
CA PHE A 986 16.94 -24.09 0.31
C PHE A 986 16.27 -24.41 1.66
N SER A 987 15.26 -25.29 1.64
CA SER A 987 14.63 -25.80 2.86
C SER A 987 15.63 -26.59 3.70
N ASP A 988 15.58 -26.42 5.02
CA ASP A 988 16.50 -27.10 5.94
C ASP A 988 16.10 -28.56 6.22
N SER A 989 17.01 -29.36 6.79
CA SER A 989 16.72 -30.78 7.02
C SER A 989 15.67 -31.03 8.12
N ALA A 990 15.32 -30.01 8.92
CA ALA A 990 14.19 -30.08 9.86
C ALA A 990 12.82 -29.82 9.17
N GLY A 991 12.82 -29.28 7.95
CA GLY A 991 11.62 -29.06 7.13
C GLY A 991 11.16 -27.61 7.08
N HIS A 992 11.97 -26.65 7.50
CA HIS A 992 11.66 -25.22 7.37
C HIS A 992 11.84 -24.77 5.92
N SER A 993 10.83 -24.14 5.32
CA SER A 993 10.90 -23.64 3.93
C SER A 993 11.96 -22.56 3.80
N GLY A 994 12.90 -22.74 2.87
CA GLY A 994 13.87 -21.71 2.48
C GLY A 994 13.83 -21.44 0.98
N PHE A 995 13.57 -20.20 0.59
CA PHE A 995 13.42 -19.79 -0.81
C PHE A 995 14.72 -19.23 -1.43
N PRO A 996 14.83 -19.22 -2.77
CA PRO A 996 15.81 -18.40 -3.47
C PRO A 996 15.73 -16.92 -3.10
N LEU A 997 16.83 -16.21 -3.29
CA LEU A 997 16.97 -14.78 -3.04
C LEU A 997 16.97 -14.00 -4.38
N PRO A 998 16.63 -12.69 -4.40
CA PRO A 998 16.68 -11.88 -5.61
C PRO A 998 18.06 -11.79 -6.26
N GLU A 999 19.14 -11.97 -5.49
CA GLU A 999 20.52 -12.04 -6.01
C GLU A 999 20.97 -13.43 -6.52
N ASP A 1000 20.12 -14.46 -6.45
CA ASP A 1000 20.45 -15.79 -7.00
C ASP A 1000 20.34 -15.82 -8.53
N THR A 1001 21.07 -16.73 -9.16
CA THR A 1001 20.97 -17.00 -10.61
C THR A 1001 20.38 -18.38 -10.87
N GLY A 1002 19.47 -18.49 -11.85
CA GLY A 1002 18.78 -19.76 -12.13
C GLY A 1002 17.50 -19.57 -12.94
N ASP A 1003 16.71 -20.63 -13.08
CA ASP A 1003 15.41 -20.60 -13.75
C ASP A 1003 14.42 -21.67 -13.24
N THR A 1004 13.19 -21.59 -13.74
CA THR A 1004 12.14 -22.59 -13.56
C THR A 1004 11.42 -22.84 -14.88
N VAL A 1005 11.39 -24.08 -15.36
CA VAL A 1005 10.90 -24.45 -16.70
C VAL A 1005 9.84 -25.54 -16.58
N LEU A 1006 8.68 -25.33 -17.20
CA LEU A 1006 7.66 -26.36 -17.37
C LEU A 1006 7.69 -26.90 -18.80
N SER A 1007 7.65 -28.22 -18.94
CA SER A 1007 7.64 -28.93 -20.21
C SER A 1007 6.63 -30.09 -20.22
N SER A 1008 6.13 -30.47 -21.39
CA SER A 1008 5.27 -31.65 -21.59
C SER A 1008 5.52 -32.24 -22.98
N GLY A 1009 5.46 -33.56 -23.13
CA GLY A 1009 5.78 -34.26 -24.38
C GLY A 1009 7.20 -34.00 -24.92
N GLY A 1010 8.14 -33.61 -24.06
CA GLY A 1010 9.49 -33.18 -24.43
C GLY A 1010 9.62 -31.74 -24.97
N LYS A 1011 8.52 -30.98 -25.06
CA LYS A 1011 8.49 -29.58 -25.49
C LYS A 1011 8.36 -28.63 -24.29
N GLU A 1012 9.09 -27.52 -24.31
CA GLU A 1012 8.91 -26.42 -23.36
C GLU A 1012 7.52 -25.78 -23.52
N ILE A 1013 6.80 -25.64 -22.40
CA ILE A 1013 5.51 -24.95 -22.29
C ILE A 1013 5.74 -23.50 -21.88
N GLY A 1014 6.69 -23.26 -20.97
CA GLY A 1014 7.11 -21.92 -20.57
C GLY A 1014 8.27 -21.94 -19.58
N ARG A 1015 8.87 -20.77 -19.39
CA ARG A 1015 10.04 -20.55 -18.54
C ARG A 1015 9.90 -19.27 -17.74
N SER A 1016 10.30 -19.34 -16.49
CA SER A 1016 10.52 -18.21 -15.60
C SER A 1016 12.02 -18.03 -15.38
N ALA A 1017 12.51 -16.80 -15.53
CA ALA A 1017 13.89 -16.44 -15.20
C ALA A 1017 14.12 -16.27 -13.67
N ILE A 1018 13.13 -16.63 -12.85
CA ILE A 1018 13.24 -16.64 -11.39
C ILE A 1018 13.39 -18.09 -10.94
N PRO A 1019 14.49 -18.46 -10.25
CA PRO A 1019 14.65 -19.79 -9.67
C PRO A 1019 13.53 -20.09 -8.66
N GLY A 1020 13.04 -21.32 -8.64
CA GLY A 1020 11.98 -21.81 -7.76
C GLY A 1020 10.55 -21.32 -8.08
N HIS A 1021 10.36 -20.24 -8.85
CA HIS A 1021 9.05 -19.65 -9.10
C HIS A 1021 8.63 -19.69 -10.58
N GLY A 1022 7.34 -19.88 -10.86
CA GLY A 1022 6.80 -19.71 -12.21
C GLY A 1022 5.28 -19.83 -12.31
N THR A 1023 4.69 -19.16 -13.30
CA THR A 1023 3.27 -19.28 -13.68
C THR A 1023 3.21 -19.72 -15.14
N PHE A 1024 2.53 -20.84 -15.43
CA PHE A 1024 2.56 -21.48 -16.74
C PHE A 1024 1.14 -21.79 -17.23
N ALA A 1025 0.75 -21.25 -18.39
CA ALA A 1025 -0.48 -21.67 -19.06
C ALA A 1025 -0.29 -23.08 -19.66
N VAL A 1026 -1.25 -23.98 -19.44
CA VAL A 1026 -1.18 -25.40 -19.83
C VAL A 1026 -2.45 -25.85 -20.55
N PRO A 1027 -2.39 -26.83 -21.47
CA PRO A 1027 -3.60 -27.36 -22.10
C PRO A 1027 -4.57 -28.00 -21.10
N ALA A 1028 -5.88 -27.88 -21.35
CA ALA A 1028 -6.93 -28.49 -20.53
C ALA A 1028 -6.87 -30.03 -20.48
N GLY A 1029 -6.34 -30.66 -21.52
CA GLY A 1029 -6.18 -32.11 -21.57
C GLY A 1029 -5.28 -32.67 -20.47
N ALA A 1030 -5.58 -33.90 -20.05
CA ALA A 1030 -4.72 -34.70 -19.20
C ALA A 1030 -3.36 -34.95 -19.89
N ALA A 1031 -2.27 -34.65 -19.20
CA ALA A 1031 -0.91 -34.80 -19.73
C ALA A 1031 0.13 -35.03 -18.61
N ASP A 1032 1.26 -35.61 -19.00
CA ASP A 1032 2.43 -35.72 -18.13
C ASP A 1032 3.29 -34.46 -18.29
N TYR A 1033 3.66 -33.86 -17.16
CA TYR A 1033 4.46 -32.66 -17.07
C TYR A 1033 5.83 -32.95 -16.45
N ARG A 1034 6.85 -32.28 -16.97
CA ARG A 1034 8.21 -32.26 -16.43
C ARG A 1034 8.55 -30.82 -16.04
N LEU A 1035 8.64 -30.58 -14.75
CA LEU A 1035 9.03 -29.29 -14.14
C LEU A 1035 10.49 -29.41 -13.72
N THR A 1036 11.33 -28.46 -14.15
CA THR A 1036 12.73 -28.35 -13.68
C THR A 1036 12.96 -26.99 -13.06
N SER A 1037 13.77 -26.93 -12.00
CA SER A 1037 14.30 -25.67 -11.50
C SER A 1037 15.76 -25.82 -11.06
N GLU A 1038 16.55 -24.79 -11.30
CA GLU A 1038 17.96 -24.72 -10.92
C GLU A 1038 18.25 -23.35 -10.29
N VAL A 1039 19.11 -23.33 -9.28
CA VAL A 1039 19.56 -22.11 -8.58
C VAL A 1039 21.04 -22.22 -8.19
N THR A 1040 21.79 -21.12 -8.35
CA THR A 1040 23.24 -21.04 -8.10
C THR A 1040 23.60 -19.76 -7.34
N ARG A 1041 24.41 -19.92 -6.27
CA ARG A 1041 24.91 -18.86 -5.36
C ARG A 1041 26.31 -19.17 -4.81
N THR A 1042 27.03 -18.15 -4.35
CA THR A 1042 28.46 -18.25 -3.97
C THR A 1042 28.74 -18.75 -2.53
N LEU A 1043 27.87 -19.62 -1.98
CA LEU A 1043 27.85 -19.99 -0.55
C LEU A 1043 27.78 -21.52 -0.34
N THR A 1044 27.43 -21.98 0.87
CA THR A 1044 27.09 -23.40 1.14
C THR A 1044 25.76 -23.75 0.46
N SER A 1045 25.58 -25.00 0.00
CA SER A 1045 24.57 -25.35 -1.02
C SER A 1045 24.69 -24.47 -2.27
N ALA A 1046 25.91 -24.34 -2.79
CA ALA A 1046 26.30 -23.41 -3.86
C ALA A 1046 25.47 -23.54 -5.15
N LYS A 1047 24.93 -24.73 -5.41
CA LYS A 1047 24.00 -24.97 -6.51
C LYS A 1047 23.02 -26.06 -6.11
N VAL A 1048 21.73 -25.78 -6.28
CA VAL A 1048 20.65 -26.76 -6.11
C VAL A 1048 19.91 -26.87 -7.44
N SER A 1049 19.66 -28.08 -7.90
CA SER A 1049 18.77 -28.33 -9.02
C SER A 1049 17.83 -29.50 -8.74
N ALA A 1050 16.62 -29.40 -9.28
CA ALA A 1050 15.57 -30.38 -9.09
C ALA A 1050 14.72 -30.54 -10.37
N GLU A 1051 14.30 -31.77 -10.61
CA GLU A 1051 13.45 -32.19 -11.71
C GLU A 1051 12.33 -33.05 -11.16
N TRP A 1052 11.09 -32.75 -11.54
CA TRP A 1052 9.89 -33.49 -11.18
C TRP A 1052 9.16 -33.95 -12.43
N THR A 1053 8.65 -35.18 -12.42
CA THR A 1053 7.65 -35.64 -13.39
C THR A 1053 6.35 -35.96 -12.68
N PHE A 1054 5.24 -35.44 -13.18
CA PHE A 1054 3.90 -35.67 -12.59
C PHE A 1054 2.79 -35.59 -13.64
N HIS A 1055 1.68 -36.27 -13.35
CA HIS A 1055 0.47 -36.19 -14.18
C HIS A 1055 -0.43 -35.01 -13.76
N SER A 1056 -1.12 -34.36 -14.71
CA SER A 1056 -2.10 -33.31 -14.43
C SER A 1056 -3.14 -33.12 -15.54
N GLU A 1057 -4.38 -32.82 -15.16
CA GLU A 1057 -5.50 -32.47 -16.04
C GLU A 1057 -6.24 -31.22 -15.53
N HIS A 1058 -7.15 -30.65 -16.34
CA HIS A 1058 -7.91 -29.45 -15.96
C HIS A 1058 -8.68 -29.62 -14.64
N SER A 1059 -8.63 -28.61 -13.78
CA SER A 1059 -9.38 -28.58 -12.52
C SER A 1059 -10.08 -27.25 -12.33
N THR A 1060 -11.39 -27.27 -12.07
CA THR A 1060 -12.20 -26.05 -11.82
C THR A 1060 -11.91 -25.42 -10.45
N THR A 1061 -11.14 -26.08 -9.59
CA THR A 1061 -10.65 -25.57 -8.30
C THR A 1061 -9.13 -25.69 -8.21
N THR A 1062 -8.49 -24.92 -7.32
CA THR A 1062 -7.05 -25.04 -7.04
C THR A 1062 -6.74 -26.39 -6.39
N ILE A 1063 -5.92 -27.22 -7.06
CA ILE A 1063 -5.47 -28.53 -6.54
C ILE A 1063 -3.94 -28.61 -6.39
N PRO A 1064 -3.41 -29.25 -5.32
CA PRO A 1064 -1.99 -29.49 -5.16
C PRO A 1064 -1.51 -30.58 -6.14
N LEU A 1065 -0.35 -30.37 -6.76
CA LEU A 1065 0.26 -31.33 -7.70
C LEU A 1065 1.18 -32.33 -6.95
N PRO A 1066 1.33 -33.60 -7.40
CA PRO A 1066 1.89 -34.69 -6.59
C PRO A 1066 3.43 -34.71 -6.51
N LEU A 1067 4.05 -33.55 -6.25
CA LEU A 1067 5.50 -33.41 -6.13
C LEU A 1067 6.06 -34.11 -4.89
N LEU A 1068 7.31 -34.53 -5.02
CA LEU A 1068 8.13 -35.23 -4.03
C LEU A 1068 9.40 -34.43 -3.75
N ALA A 1069 10.02 -34.60 -2.58
CA ALA A 1069 11.38 -34.12 -2.31
C ALA A 1069 12.17 -35.12 -1.47
N ILE A 1070 13.50 -35.09 -1.56
CA ILE A 1070 14.39 -36.03 -0.86
C ILE A 1070 15.15 -35.27 0.24
N GLY A 1071 14.80 -35.56 1.50
CA GLY A 1071 15.47 -34.99 2.67
C GLY A 1071 16.66 -35.83 3.11
N PHE A 1072 17.78 -35.18 3.44
CA PHE A 1072 18.98 -35.79 4.02
C PHE A 1072 19.26 -35.19 5.39
N ASP A 1073 19.41 -36.01 6.43
CA ASP A 1073 19.56 -35.53 7.82
C ASP A 1073 20.86 -36.01 8.52
N PRO A 1074 22.05 -35.67 7.99
CA PRO A 1074 23.32 -36.08 8.60
C PRO A 1074 23.48 -35.54 10.03
N LYS A 1075 24.13 -36.31 10.91
CA LYS A 1075 24.37 -35.91 12.31
C LYS A 1075 25.53 -34.91 12.44
N LEU A 1076 25.29 -33.67 12.03
CA LEU A 1076 26.26 -32.57 12.06
C LEU A 1076 26.38 -31.92 13.44
N ASP A 1077 27.47 -31.18 13.65
CA ASP A 1077 27.66 -30.32 14.82
C ASP A 1077 26.74 -29.08 14.80
N MET A 1078 26.84 -28.25 15.84
CA MET A 1078 26.02 -27.03 15.97
C MET A 1078 26.31 -25.99 14.87
N ALA A 1079 27.48 -26.03 14.23
CA ALA A 1079 27.89 -25.15 13.14
C ALA A 1079 27.72 -25.81 11.74
N ASN A 1080 26.97 -26.92 11.65
CA ASN A 1080 26.75 -27.71 10.44
C ASN A 1080 28.01 -28.33 9.79
N HIS A 1081 29.03 -28.64 10.59
CA HIS A 1081 30.20 -29.42 10.14
C HIS A 1081 30.00 -30.92 10.39
N ALA A 1082 30.52 -31.74 9.48
CA ALA A 1082 30.77 -33.16 9.68
C ALA A 1082 32.27 -33.41 9.96
N PRO A 1083 32.65 -34.34 10.85
CA PRO A 1083 34.04 -34.65 11.14
C PRO A 1083 34.77 -35.26 9.93
N ALA A 1084 36.01 -34.80 9.70
CA ALA A 1084 36.93 -35.30 8.69
C ALA A 1084 37.16 -36.82 8.74
N GLY A 1085 37.22 -37.45 7.57
CA GLY A 1085 37.57 -38.87 7.39
C GLY A 1085 36.55 -39.90 7.92
N ALA A 1086 35.54 -39.47 8.67
CA ALA A 1086 34.57 -40.33 9.33
C ALA A 1086 33.64 -41.06 8.35
N LEU A 1087 33.13 -42.21 8.79
CA LEU A 1087 32.01 -42.88 8.13
C LEU A 1087 30.70 -42.35 8.72
N PHE A 1088 29.81 -41.84 7.87
CA PHE A 1088 28.57 -41.17 8.24
C PHE A 1088 27.36 -41.96 7.75
N SER A 1089 26.49 -42.37 8.68
CA SER A 1089 25.12 -42.78 8.33
C SER A 1089 24.26 -41.53 8.17
N VAL A 1090 23.55 -41.45 7.04
CA VAL A 1090 22.70 -40.31 6.68
C VAL A 1090 21.27 -40.85 6.47
N PRO A 1091 20.30 -40.48 7.32
CA PRO A 1091 18.88 -40.72 7.05
C PRO A 1091 18.47 -40.11 5.72
N VAL A 1092 17.69 -40.85 4.95
CA VAL A 1092 17.09 -40.42 3.68
C VAL A 1092 15.58 -40.54 3.84
N ARG A 1093 14.85 -39.44 3.65
CA ARG A 1093 13.38 -39.45 3.56
C ARG A 1093 12.93 -39.00 2.18
N VAL A 1094 11.75 -39.45 1.77
CA VAL A 1094 11.07 -38.90 0.59
C VAL A 1094 9.76 -38.30 1.05
N ASP A 1095 9.75 -36.98 1.11
CA ASP A 1095 8.58 -36.19 1.48
C ASP A 1095 7.65 -36.05 0.27
N ARG A 1096 6.36 -35.78 0.53
CA ARG A 1096 5.34 -35.50 -0.50
C ARG A 1096 4.62 -34.19 -0.19
N GLN A 1097 4.25 -33.43 -1.21
CA GLN A 1097 3.45 -32.21 -1.05
C GLN A 1097 2.11 -32.50 -0.33
N PRO A 1098 1.77 -31.76 0.76
CA PRO A 1098 0.48 -31.87 1.45
C PRO A 1098 -0.74 -31.86 0.51
N GLY A 1099 -1.79 -32.57 0.90
CA GLY A 1099 -3.01 -32.72 0.10
C GLY A 1099 -2.92 -33.77 -1.04
N THR A 1100 -1.73 -34.31 -1.35
CA THR A 1100 -1.56 -35.35 -2.37
C THR A 1100 -1.32 -36.74 -1.76
N GLN A 1101 -1.51 -37.80 -2.56
CA GLN A 1101 -1.60 -39.20 -2.08
C GLN A 1101 -0.58 -40.14 -2.74
N GLY A 1102 -0.37 -41.31 -2.14
CA GLY A 1102 0.45 -42.40 -2.69
C GLY A 1102 1.82 -42.55 -2.02
N LYS A 1103 2.39 -43.77 -2.05
CA LYS A 1103 3.66 -44.08 -1.35
C LYS A 1103 4.87 -43.78 -2.24
N ALA A 1104 5.80 -42.97 -1.75
CA ALA A 1104 7.08 -42.70 -2.41
C ALA A 1104 8.25 -43.42 -1.72
N GLU A 1105 9.27 -43.81 -2.49
CA GLU A 1105 10.51 -44.41 -1.97
C GLU A 1105 11.73 -43.93 -2.79
N PRO A 1106 12.90 -43.75 -2.16
CA PRO A 1106 14.13 -43.38 -2.85
C PRO A 1106 14.63 -44.54 -3.71
N ARG A 1107 15.25 -44.24 -4.85
CA ARG A 1107 15.71 -45.22 -5.85
C ARG A 1107 17.23 -45.25 -6.00
N LYS A 1108 17.89 -44.09 -5.93
CA LYS A 1108 19.35 -43.96 -6.02
C LYS A 1108 19.83 -42.79 -5.17
N VAL A 1109 21.02 -42.93 -4.55
CA VAL A 1109 21.76 -41.83 -3.93
C VAL A 1109 23.23 -41.89 -4.38
N GLU A 1110 23.83 -40.74 -4.62
CA GLU A 1110 25.21 -40.56 -5.06
C GLU A 1110 25.86 -39.40 -4.29
N ALA A 1111 27.16 -39.50 -4.04
CA ALA A 1111 27.97 -38.39 -3.50
C ALA A 1111 29.01 -37.91 -4.51
N SER A 1112 29.40 -36.64 -4.38
CA SER A 1112 30.55 -36.03 -5.02
C SER A 1112 31.40 -35.30 -3.97
N PHE A 1113 32.71 -35.33 -4.14
CA PHE A 1113 33.70 -34.70 -3.26
C PHE A 1113 34.52 -33.61 -3.99
N ASP A 1114 34.09 -33.22 -5.19
CA ASP A 1114 34.81 -32.36 -6.14
C ASP A 1114 33.90 -31.28 -6.77
N ASP A 1115 32.91 -30.82 -6.00
CA ASP A 1115 31.85 -29.87 -6.40
C ASP A 1115 31.00 -30.32 -7.61
N GLY A 1116 30.72 -31.63 -7.68
CA GLY A 1116 29.77 -32.23 -8.64
C GLY A 1116 30.38 -32.73 -9.95
N LYS A 1117 31.70 -32.79 -10.08
CA LYS A 1117 32.39 -33.22 -11.32
C LYS A 1117 32.40 -34.73 -11.48
N THR A 1118 32.64 -35.48 -10.40
CA THR A 1118 32.55 -36.94 -10.37
C THR A 1118 31.56 -37.40 -9.30
N TRP A 1119 30.78 -38.44 -9.63
CA TRP A 1119 29.70 -38.95 -8.79
C TRP A 1119 29.92 -40.43 -8.48
N GLN A 1120 29.81 -40.79 -7.21
CA GLN A 1120 29.99 -42.15 -6.71
C GLN A 1120 28.66 -42.67 -6.15
N PRO A 1121 28.18 -43.86 -6.56
CA PRO A 1121 26.96 -44.43 -6.01
C PRO A 1121 27.16 -44.83 -4.55
N LEU A 1122 26.20 -44.48 -3.70
CA LEU A 1122 26.20 -44.86 -2.30
C LEU A 1122 25.29 -46.07 -2.05
N PRO A 1123 25.55 -46.90 -1.02
CA PRO A 1123 24.59 -47.90 -0.58
C PRO A 1123 23.31 -47.22 -0.07
N LEU A 1124 22.15 -47.73 -0.49
CA LEU A 1124 20.84 -47.30 -0.02
C LEU A 1124 20.22 -48.46 0.77
N LEU A 1125 20.15 -48.29 2.09
CA LEU A 1125 19.75 -49.33 3.04
C LEU A 1125 18.38 -48.98 3.64
N ARG A 1126 17.52 -49.99 3.80
CA ARG A 1126 16.23 -49.85 4.48
C ARG A 1126 16.29 -50.52 5.84
N VAL A 1127 15.95 -49.79 6.89
CA VAL A 1127 15.91 -50.28 8.27
C VAL A 1127 14.54 -49.97 8.83
N GLY A 1128 13.66 -50.98 8.83
CA GLY A 1128 12.23 -50.82 9.09
C GLY A 1128 11.56 -50.01 7.96
N GLU A 1129 10.96 -48.88 8.33
CA GLU A 1129 10.34 -47.95 7.38
C GLU A 1129 11.30 -46.83 6.91
N SER A 1130 12.40 -46.62 7.62
CA SER A 1130 13.39 -45.57 7.33
C SER A 1130 14.42 -46.02 6.29
N TRP A 1131 14.79 -45.11 5.39
CA TRP A 1131 15.90 -45.30 4.47
C TRP A 1131 17.15 -44.57 4.97
N TRP A 1132 18.31 -45.11 4.64
CA TRP A 1132 19.62 -44.67 5.09
C TRP A 1132 20.63 -44.80 3.96
N THR A 1133 21.61 -43.91 3.92
CA THR A 1133 22.80 -44.08 3.10
C THR A 1133 24.07 -43.94 3.94
N ILE A 1134 25.21 -44.36 3.39
CA ILE A 1134 26.51 -44.31 4.07
C ILE A 1134 27.50 -43.52 3.22
N VAL A 1135 28.00 -42.41 3.77
CA VAL A 1135 29.04 -41.58 3.16
C VAL A 1135 30.35 -41.81 3.91
N LYS A 1136 31.49 -41.84 3.21
CA LYS A 1136 32.80 -41.64 3.84
C LYS A 1136 33.24 -40.21 3.58
N ASN A 1137 33.41 -39.42 4.64
CA ASN A 1137 33.79 -38.03 4.51
C ASN A 1137 35.23 -37.89 3.99
N PRO A 1138 35.55 -36.87 3.16
CA PRO A 1138 36.92 -36.48 2.84
C PRO A 1138 37.68 -35.99 4.09
N SER A 1139 38.97 -35.69 3.95
CA SER A 1139 39.77 -35.08 5.03
C SER A 1139 39.44 -33.61 5.29
N SER A 1140 38.81 -32.92 4.33
CA SER A 1140 38.38 -31.53 4.42
C SER A 1140 37.46 -31.19 3.24
N GLY A 1141 36.83 -30.01 3.26
CA GLY A 1141 36.08 -29.48 2.11
C GLY A 1141 34.57 -29.67 2.27
N PHE A 1142 33.91 -30.22 1.26
CA PHE A 1142 32.45 -30.38 1.21
C PHE A 1142 32.05 -31.74 0.64
N VAL A 1143 30.86 -32.21 1.02
CA VAL A 1143 30.16 -33.30 0.33
C VAL A 1143 29.01 -32.70 -0.48
N SER A 1144 28.87 -33.14 -1.72
CA SER A 1144 27.71 -32.86 -2.58
C SER A 1144 26.88 -34.12 -2.74
N LEU A 1145 25.56 -34.01 -2.83
CA LEU A 1145 24.63 -35.15 -2.88
C LEU A 1145 23.72 -35.06 -4.11
N ARG A 1146 23.44 -36.20 -4.74
CA ARG A 1146 22.44 -36.36 -5.80
C ARG A 1146 21.58 -37.58 -5.51
N ALA A 1147 20.28 -37.48 -5.71
CA ALA A 1147 19.37 -38.62 -5.54
C ALA A 1147 18.14 -38.54 -6.44
N ASN A 1148 17.46 -39.66 -6.59
CA ASN A 1148 16.13 -39.72 -7.18
C ASN A 1148 15.19 -40.64 -6.40
N ALA A 1149 13.89 -40.39 -6.53
CA ALA A 1149 12.81 -41.10 -5.88
C ALA A 1149 11.59 -41.20 -6.82
N SER A 1150 10.72 -42.18 -6.58
CA SER A 1150 9.45 -42.28 -7.30
C SER A 1150 8.35 -42.91 -6.45
N ASP A 1151 7.10 -42.61 -6.80
CA ASP A 1151 5.92 -43.15 -6.14
C ASP A 1151 5.21 -44.27 -6.91
N THR A 1152 4.19 -44.85 -6.27
CA THR A 1152 3.31 -45.89 -6.82
C THR A 1152 2.42 -45.42 -7.98
N SER A 1153 2.38 -44.12 -8.27
CA SER A 1153 1.54 -43.50 -9.29
C SER A 1153 2.35 -42.99 -10.49
N GLY A 1154 3.66 -43.23 -10.52
CA GLY A 1154 4.56 -42.82 -11.61
C GLY A 1154 5.17 -41.43 -11.46
N ASN A 1155 4.85 -40.68 -10.40
CA ASN A 1155 5.48 -39.39 -10.16
C ASN A 1155 6.93 -39.60 -9.69
N THR A 1156 7.85 -38.75 -10.15
CA THR A 1156 9.27 -38.85 -9.81
C THR A 1156 9.86 -37.51 -9.38
N VAL A 1157 10.96 -37.58 -8.63
CA VAL A 1157 11.86 -36.46 -8.39
C VAL A 1157 13.31 -36.91 -8.59
N ALA A 1158 14.13 -36.06 -9.20
CA ALA A 1158 15.58 -36.15 -9.18
C ALA A 1158 16.14 -34.79 -8.72
N GLN A 1159 17.09 -34.79 -7.78
CA GLN A 1159 17.66 -33.56 -7.23
C GLN A 1159 19.17 -33.67 -7.00
N THR A 1160 19.87 -32.54 -7.14
CA THR A 1160 21.31 -32.39 -6.92
C THR A 1160 21.55 -31.19 -6.00
N ILE A 1161 22.43 -31.37 -5.00
CA ILE A 1161 22.80 -30.36 -4.01
C ILE A 1161 24.33 -30.31 -3.95
N ILE A 1162 24.91 -29.26 -4.53
CA ILE A 1162 26.35 -29.02 -4.55
C ILE A 1162 26.76 -28.33 -3.25
N ARG A 1163 27.72 -28.90 -2.51
CA ARG A 1163 28.11 -28.49 -1.14
C ARG A 1163 26.97 -28.60 -0.13
N ALA A 1164 26.34 -29.78 -0.09
CA ALA A 1164 25.25 -30.16 0.80
C ALA A 1164 25.62 -30.01 2.30
N TYR A 1165 26.86 -30.37 2.68
CA TYR A 1165 27.42 -30.08 4.00
C TYR A 1165 28.95 -29.93 3.95
N ARG A 1166 29.52 -29.27 4.96
CA ARG A 1166 30.96 -29.00 5.10
C ARG A 1166 31.64 -30.06 5.96
N VAL A 1167 32.90 -30.34 5.68
CA VAL A 1167 33.74 -31.30 6.41
C VAL A 1167 34.95 -30.58 7.01
N LYS A 1168 35.22 -30.85 8.30
CA LYS A 1168 36.22 -30.15 9.12
C LYS A 1168 36.85 -31.09 10.16
#